data_AF-A0A7K1EX63-F1
#
_entry.id   AF-A0A7K1EX63-F1
#
_cell.length_a   1.000
_cell.length_b   1.000
_cell.length_c   1.000
_cell.angle_alpha   90.00
_cell.angle_beta   90.00
_cell.angle_gamma   90.00
#
_symmetry.space_group_name_H-M   'P 1'
#
loop_
_entity.id
_entity.type
_entity.pdbx_description
1 polymer ?
#
loop_
_entity_poly.entity_id
_entity_poly.type
_entity_poly.pdbx_seq_one_letter_code
_entity_poly.pdbx_strand_id
1 'polypeptide(L)'
;MKSQLFIVAAPRSGAGLFHSLFLLDKNFNSGSLSEDEKVASLLEKNLAKNNYEIKDQKANKLTATQVAKLQREYNDKFSQTKDVIVDYNPRLATHVTQLAGAFAEAKFVFVTRSPAQTIWSGRRAWESKKFASYPDLPEWWGEPWAFNLIPNWRELIGQPMLNIVASQWAFSVDSIFKSSESIDPSRWINTSFETLMINPLQEMQRITKELNLEWNGKVPHILPSSKNALLLPGGRQPRIPMGQIGQVLEPHKETVIKYNTFRAPFSPQRVNNTAPGSPRGSQRKTMKSEGTNFAYTASKSFSNLLESSNSSVVISTYNSGQVIFVRASNGGLDAEFKGYSAPMGVAVSANKLAVGVQNAVVTYSNQPPLSQFVEPAGKSDKVFAPRTTVFTGQIDIHEMEFGEGKDIDDLWFLNTSFSCLCKLDMNYSFQPVWKPSWITDLAPEDRCHLNGMAMVDSIPKYVSALSQTNTKFGWREKKGVAGVIIDTVTNKVICEGLSMPHSPRWHDKKLWILESGKGSLATVSIETGEVTTIATLPGFTRGLNFIGPYALVGLSQVRESVFKDLPITSKKDERNCGVWIIDTRNGEIVGVLRFSGIVKEIFDVKVLHNTKWPTILDNPALIQSHFVLSSNHAQQKPR
;
A
#
# COMPACT_ATOMS: atom_id res chain seq x y z
N MET A 1 -26.84 20.02 -35.21
CA MET A 1 -26.11 18.84 -34.71
C MET A 1 -25.91 19.00 -33.22
N LYS A 2 -26.03 17.92 -32.44
CA LYS A 2 -25.68 17.92 -31.01
C LYS A 2 -24.18 18.21 -30.91
N SER A 3 -23.75 19.08 -29.99
CA SER A 3 -22.33 19.37 -29.81
C SER A 3 -21.72 18.24 -28.97
N GLN A 4 -20.71 17.54 -29.48
CA GLN A 4 -19.95 16.56 -28.71
C GLN A 4 -18.78 17.22 -28.01
N LEU A 5 -18.57 16.86 -26.75
CA LEU A 5 -17.46 17.32 -25.93
C LEU A 5 -16.73 16.10 -25.36
N PHE A 6 -15.50 15.86 -25.80
CA PHE A 6 -14.67 14.76 -25.32
C PHE A 6 -13.63 15.27 -24.33
N ILE A 7 -13.68 14.78 -23.10
CA ILE A 7 -12.67 15.07 -22.08
C ILE A 7 -11.62 13.96 -22.16
N VAL A 8 -10.42 14.34 -22.60
CA VAL A 8 -9.31 13.43 -22.86
C VAL A 8 -8.21 13.68 -21.85
N ALA A 9 -7.63 12.60 -21.31
CA ALA A 9 -6.54 12.69 -20.35
C ALA A 9 -5.87 11.32 -20.19
N ALA A 10 -4.64 11.31 -19.70
CA ALA A 10 -4.06 10.08 -19.17
C ALA A 10 -4.91 9.55 -18.00
N PRO A 11 -4.98 8.22 -17.79
CA PRO A 11 -5.73 7.64 -16.69
C PRO A 11 -5.37 8.32 -15.36
N ARG A 12 -6.39 8.59 -14.53
CA ARG A 12 -6.24 9.21 -13.20
C ARG A 12 -5.79 10.68 -13.15
N SER A 13 -5.89 11.40 -14.27
CA SER A 13 -5.60 12.84 -14.31
C SER A 13 -6.76 13.75 -13.88
N GLY A 14 -7.92 13.19 -13.52
CA GLY A 14 -9.07 13.98 -13.02
C GLY A 14 -10.17 14.29 -14.03
N ALA A 15 -10.11 13.76 -15.25
CA ALA A 15 -11.14 13.95 -16.28
C ALA A 15 -12.58 13.61 -15.84
N GLY A 16 -12.75 12.61 -14.96
CA GLY A 16 -14.07 12.27 -14.41
C GLY A 16 -14.69 13.36 -13.53
N LEU A 17 -13.87 14.19 -12.87
CA LEU A 17 -14.37 15.33 -12.10
C LEU A 17 -14.88 16.43 -13.04
N PHE A 18 -14.15 16.75 -14.10
CA PHE A 18 -14.60 17.68 -15.14
C PHE A 18 -15.92 17.20 -15.75
N HIS A 19 -16.02 15.92 -16.09
CA HIS A 19 -17.26 15.31 -16.59
C HIS A 19 -18.43 15.55 -15.62
N SER A 20 -18.24 15.25 -14.32
CA SER A 20 -19.27 15.50 -13.30
C SER A 20 -19.64 16.98 -13.15
N LEU A 21 -18.71 17.92 -13.37
CA LEU A 21 -18.99 19.35 -13.31
C LEU A 21 -19.79 19.84 -14.52
N PHE A 22 -19.49 19.36 -15.73
CA PHE A 22 -20.30 19.67 -16.91
C PHE A 22 -21.76 19.27 -16.70
N LEU A 23 -22.00 18.08 -16.13
CA LEU A 23 -23.33 17.56 -15.83
C LEU A 23 -24.10 18.30 -14.71
N LEU A 24 -23.50 19.31 -14.08
CA LEU A 24 -24.24 20.22 -13.19
C LEU A 24 -25.15 21.19 -13.96
N ASP A 25 -24.95 21.32 -15.28
CA ASP A 25 -25.88 22.00 -16.18
C ASP A 25 -26.76 20.95 -16.88
N LYS A 26 -28.08 21.17 -16.82
CA LYS A 26 -29.11 20.33 -17.44
C LYS A 26 -28.98 20.22 -18.97
N ASN A 27 -28.30 21.16 -19.62
CA ASN A 27 -28.06 21.14 -21.06
C ASN A 27 -26.89 20.21 -21.45
N PHE A 28 -26.19 19.63 -20.47
CA PHE A 28 -25.10 18.68 -20.68
C PHE A 28 -25.55 17.28 -20.27
N ASN A 29 -25.34 16.32 -21.16
CA ASN A 29 -25.71 14.92 -20.94
C ASN A 29 -24.47 14.02 -21.05
N SER A 30 -24.40 13.00 -20.21
CA SER A 30 -23.33 12.00 -20.29
C SER A 30 -23.51 11.19 -21.57
N GLY A 31 -22.48 11.13 -22.39
CA GLY A 31 -22.46 10.28 -23.57
C GLY A 31 -22.25 8.80 -23.26
N SER A 32 -22.42 7.98 -24.30
CA SER A 32 -22.25 6.53 -24.21
C SER A 32 -20.78 6.10 -24.19
N LEU A 33 -19.86 6.92 -24.68
CA LEU A 33 -18.42 6.63 -24.67
C LEU A 33 -17.77 6.85 -23.29
N SER A 34 -18.53 7.33 -22.31
CA SER A 34 -18.18 7.24 -20.89
C SER A 34 -18.28 5.82 -20.31
N GLU A 35 -18.91 4.87 -21.03
CA GLU A 35 -19.05 3.45 -20.63
C GLU A 35 -17.96 2.59 -21.30
N ASP A 36 -17.23 1.78 -20.52
CA ASP A 36 -16.11 0.94 -21.03
C ASP A 36 -16.54 -0.04 -22.13
N GLU A 37 -17.73 -0.63 -22.00
CA GLU A 37 -18.30 -1.56 -23.00
C GLU A 37 -18.56 -0.89 -24.36
N LYS A 38 -18.95 0.40 -24.33
CA LYS A 38 -19.20 1.18 -25.54
C LYS A 38 -17.91 1.59 -26.22
N VAL A 39 -16.88 1.97 -25.46
CA VAL A 39 -15.55 2.17 -26.03
C VAL A 39 -15.03 0.88 -26.68
N ALA A 40 -15.14 -0.25 -25.98
CA ALA A 40 -14.71 -1.55 -26.49
C ALA A 40 -15.41 -1.92 -27.81
N SER A 41 -16.74 -1.80 -27.86
CA SER A 41 -17.56 -2.20 -29.00
C SER A 41 -17.48 -1.24 -30.19
N LEU A 42 -17.28 0.06 -29.95
CA LEU A 42 -17.32 1.10 -30.99
C LEU A 42 -15.93 1.48 -31.51
N LEU A 43 -14.93 1.54 -30.65
CA LEU A 43 -13.59 2.05 -30.99
C LEU A 43 -12.52 0.95 -31.03
N GLU A 44 -12.74 -0.17 -30.35
CA GLU A 44 -11.73 -1.22 -30.16
C GLU A 44 -12.17 -2.62 -30.62
N LYS A 45 -13.22 -2.71 -31.43
CA LYS A 45 -13.87 -3.96 -31.85
C LYS A 45 -12.92 -5.01 -32.47
N ASN A 46 -11.82 -4.56 -33.05
CA ASN A 46 -10.86 -5.45 -33.73
C ASN A 46 -9.71 -5.93 -32.83
N LEU A 47 -9.60 -5.48 -31.57
CA LEU A 47 -8.50 -5.90 -30.69
C LEU A 47 -8.46 -7.41 -30.50
N ALA A 48 -9.59 -8.02 -30.12
CA ALA A 48 -9.66 -9.47 -29.93
C ALA A 48 -9.34 -10.25 -31.22
N LYS A 49 -9.76 -9.74 -32.39
CA LYS A 49 -9.46 -10.36 -33.70
C LYS A 49 -7.99 -10.25 -34.09
N ASN A 50 -7.29 -9.22 -33.58
CA ASN A 50 -5.89 -8.96 -33.85
C ASN A 50 -4.98 -9.43 -32.71
N ASN A 51 -5.39 -10.45 -31.95
CA ASN A 51 -4.66 -10.97 -30.79
C ASN A 51 -4.21 -9.89 -29.78
N TYR A 52 -5.07 -8.88 -29.59
CA TYR A 52 -4.83 -7.74 -28.70
C TYR A 52 -3.55 -6.97 -29.01
N GLU A 53 -3.07 -7.02 -30.26
CA GLU A 53 -1.95 -6.19 -30.71
C GLU A 53 -2.40 -4.76 -31.00
N ILE A 54 -1.73 -3.80 -30.34
CA ILE A 54 -1.85 -2.38 -30.66
C ILE A 54 -0.75 -2.06 -31.67
N LYS A 55 -1.10 -2.04 -32.96
CA LYS A 55 -0.17 -1.58 -34.01
C LYS A 55 0.05 -0.07 -33.87
N ASP A 56 1.27 0.34 -34.15
CA ASP A 56 1.69 1.74 -34.15
C ASP A 56 0.67 2.55 -34.96
N GLN A 57 -0.05 3.46 -34.29
CA GLN A 57 -1.16 4.20 -34.89
C GLN A 57 -0.63 5.23 -35.89
N LYS A 58 -0.14 4.77 -37.05
CA LYS A 58 -0.18 5.56 -38.27
C LYS A 58 -1.66 5.73 -38.61
N ALA A 59 -2.27 6.77 -38.05
CA ALA A 59 -3.56 7.35 -38.43
C ALA A 59 -4.55 6.34 -39.06
N ASN A 60 -5.08 5.40 -38.26
CA ASN A 60 -6.20 4.57 -38.71
C ASN A 60 -7.46 5.46 -38.78
N LYS A 61 -7.56 6.24 -39.86
CA LYS A 61 -8.81 6.91 -40.26
C LYS A 61 -9.89 5.85 -40.35
N LEU A 62 -10.98 6.06 -39.63
CA LEU A 62 -12.16 5.23 -39.77
C LEU A 62 -12.67 5.31 -41.21
N THR A 63 -13.09 4.19 -41.78
CA THR A 63 -13.77 4.19 -43.08
C THR A 63 -15.11 4.92 -42.96
N ALA A 64 -15.66 5.41 -44.08
CA ALA A 64 -16.97 6.08 -44.08
C ALA A 64 -18.08 5.23 -43.42
N THR A 65 -18.05 3.91 -43.65
CA THR A 65 -18.97 2.94 -43.02
C THR A 65 -18.79 2.85 -41.51
N GLN A 66 -17.53 2.86 -41.02
CA GLN A 66 -17.23 2.85 -39.59
C GLN A 66 -17.66 4.15 -38.91
N VAL A 67 -17.44 5.30 -39.57
CA VAL A 67 -17.91 6.62 -39.09
C VAL A 67 -19.42 6.66 -38.99
N ALA A 68 -20.14 6.29 -40.06
CA ALA A 68 -21.61 6.30 -40.07
C ALA A 68 -22.21 5.36 -39.01
N LYS A 69 -21.53 4.24 -38.73
CA LYS A 69 -21.92 3.32 -37.66
C LYS A 69 -21.68 3.91 -36.27
N LEU A 70 -20.49 4.45 -36.03
CA LEU A 70 -20.14 5.11 -34.76
C LEU A 70 -21.11 6.25 -34.44
N GLN A 71 -21.39 7.12 -35.42
CA GLN A 71 -22.34 8.23 -35.26
C GLN A 71 -23.75 7.75 -34.93
N ARG A 72 -24.24 6.67 -35.55
CA ARG A 72 -25.57 6.12 -35.31
C ARG A 72 -25.69 5.58 -33.88
N GLU A 73 -24.84 4.61 -33.53
CA GLU A 73 -24.90 3.93 -32.22
C GLU A 73 -24.58 4.88 -31.05
N TYR A 74 -23.81 5.94 -31.30
CA TYR A 74 -23.55 6.98 -30.32
C TYR A 74 -24.76 7.90 -30.07
N ASN A 75 -25.55 8.20 -31.10
CA ASN A 75 -26.66 9.16 -31.03
C ASN A 75 -28.01 8.54 -30.61
N ASP A 76 -28.17 7.21 -30.65
CA ASP A 76 -29.45 6.49 -30.43
C ASP A 76 -30.12 6.75 -29.06
N LYS A 77 -29.40 7.26 -28.05
CA LYS A 77 -29.93 7.50 -26.69
C LYS A 77 -30.47 8.92 -26.42
N PHE A 78 -30.33 9.87 -27.35
CA PHE A 78 -30.54 11.29 -27.04
C PHE A 78 -31.70 11.89 -27.86
N SER A 79 -32.68 12.54 -27.23
CA SER A 79 -33.82 13.19 -27.92
C SER A 79 -33.40 14.50 -28.62
N GLN A 80 -34.31 15.12 -29.38
CA GLN A 80 -34.03 16.19 -30.36
C GLN A 80 -33.83 17.62 -29.80
N THR A 81 -33.60 17.81 -28.51
CA THR A 81 -33.35 19.15 -27.94
C THR A 81 -31.85 19.48 -27.89
N LYS A 82 -31.51 20.78 -27.87
CA LYS A 82 -30.13 21.30 -27.95
C LYS A 82 -29.30 20.90 -26.71
N ASP A 83 -28.77 19.69 -26.71
CA ASP A 83 -27.94 19.13 -25.62
C ASP A 83 -26.48 18.94 -26.07
N VAL A 84 -25.55 19.34 -25.22
CA VAL A 84 -24.12 19.02 -25.35
C VAL A 84 -23.91 17.63 -24.76
N ILE A 85 -23.35 16.70 -25.54
CA ILE A 85 -23.02 15.37 -25.03
C ILE A 85 -21.56 15.39 -24.59
N VAL A 86 -21.33 15.14 -23.31
CA VAL A 86 -20.00 15.11 -22.71
C VAL A 86 -19.59 13.67 -22.40
N ASP A 87 -18.40 13.28 -22.85
CA ASP A 87 -17.84 11.95 -22.62
C ASP A 87 -16.48 12.03 -21.95
N TYR A 88 -16.24 11.08 -21.05
CA TYR A 88 -14.93 10.83 -20.47
C TYR A 88 -14.73 9.32 -20.32
N ASN A 89 -13.64 8.83 -20.90
CA ASN A 89 -13.10 7.51 -20.58
C ASN A 89 -11.57 7.57 -20.73
N PRO A 90 -10.76 6.97 -19.82
CA PRO A 90 -9.31 6.95 -19.96
C PRO A 90 -8.82 6.43 -21.32
N ARG A 91 -9.58 5.53 -21.95
CA ARG A 91 -9.27 4.95 -23.26
C ARG A 91 -9.45 5.94 -24.42
N LEU A 92 -10.21 7.03 -24.26
CA LEU A 92 -10.37 8.02 -25.35
C LEU A 92 -9.07 8.73 -25.72
N ALA A 93 -8.07 8.74 -24.84
CA ALA A 93 -6.74 9.32 -25.08
C ALA A 93 -6.08 8.78 -26.37
N THR A 94 -6.38 7.53 -26.75
CA THR A 94 -5.79 6.86 -27.92
C THR A 94 -6.70 6.85 -29.14
N HIS A 95 -7.84 7.56 -29.08
CA HIS A 95 -8.87 7.57 -30.13
C HIS A 95 -9.26 8.98 -30.58
N VAL A 96 -8.55 10.01 -30.12
CA VAL A 96 -8.83 11.43 -30.41
C VAL A 96 -8.96 11.71 -31.91
N THR A 97 -8.02 11.24 -32.73
CA THR A 97 -8.07 11.42 -34.20
C THR A 97 -9.31 10.77 -34.84
N GLN A 98 -9.71 9.59 -34.34
CA GLN A 98 -10.89 8.88 -34.86
C GLN A 98 -12.18 9.61 -34.49
N LEU A 99 -12.27 10.12 -33.26
CA LEU A 99 -13.40 10.92 -32.79
C LEU A 99 -13.49 12.25 -33.56
N ALA A 100 -12.37 12.93 -33.76
CA ALA A 100 -12.33 14.20 -34.51
C ALA A 100 -12.75 14.04 -35.97
N GLY A 101 -12.38 12.91 -36.60
CA GLY A 101 -12.81 12.56 -37.95
C GLY A 101 -14.25 12.08 -38.05
N ALA A 102 -14.77 11.42 -37.01
CA ALA A 102 -16.17 10.97 -36.96
C ALA A 102 -17.14 12.09 -36.58
N PHE A 103 -16.71 13.09 -35.82
CA PHE A 103 -17.54 14.19 -35.36
C PHE A 103 -16.82 15.51 -35.70
N ALA A 104 -17.14 16.06 -36.87
CA ALA A 104 -16.46 17.25 -37.41
C ALA A 104 -16.53 18.46 -36.48
N GLU A 105 -17.62 18.61 -35.72
CA GLU A 105 -17.85 19.71 -34.78
C GLU A 105 -17.50 19.36 -33.32
N ALA A 106 -16.91 18.19 -33.06
CA ALA A 106 -16.58 17.77 -31.70
C ALA A 106 -15.49 18.66 -31.10
N LYS A 107 -15.69 19.02 -29.84
CA LYS A 107 -14.77 19.81 -29.02
C LYS A 107 -14.04 18.91 -28.02
N PHE A 108 -12.83 19.28 -27.63
CA PHE A 108 -11.95 18.47 -26.80
C PHE A 108 -11.39 19.28 -25.64
N VAL A 109 -11.43 18.69 -24.44
CA VAL A 109 -10.81 19.24 -23.23
C VAL A 109 -9.68 18.30 -22.82
N PHE A 110 -8.43 18.76 -22.96
CA PHE A 110 -7.27 18.02 -22.47
C PHE A 110 -6.96 18.38 -21.02
N VAL A 111 -7.21 17.42 -20.13
CA VAL A 111 -6.94 17.57 -18.70
C VAL A 111 -5.56 17.05 -18.36
N THR A 112 -4.71 17.94 -17.86
CA THR A 112 -3.37 17.60 -17.34
C THR A 112 -3.35 17.48 -15.83
N ARG A 113 -2.38 16.74 -15.29
CA ARG A 113 -2.11 16.63 -13.86
C ARG A 113 -0.64 16.24 -13.66
N SER A 114 -0.02 16.65 -12.56
CA SER A 114 1.34 16.24 -12.19
C SER A 114 1.60 14.74 -12.48
N PRO A 115 2.63 14.38 -13.28
CA PRO A 115 2.91 12.99 -13.63
C PRO A 115 3.04 12.09 -12.41
N ALA A 116 3.71 12.58 -11.35
CA ALA A 116 3.89 11.85 -10.11
C ALA A 116 2.55 11.51 -9.43
N GLN A 117 1.63 12.47 -9.36
CA GLN A 117 0.29 12.24 -8.79
C GLN A 117 -0.54 11.29 -9.65
N THR A 118 -0.45 11.43 -10.97
CA THR A 118 -1.18 10.61 -11.93
C THR A 118 -0.73 9.15 -11.87
N ILE A 119 0.58 8.90 -11.91
CA ILE A 119 1.16 7.55 -11.85
C ILE A 119 0.89 6.90 -10.49
N TRP A 120 1.09 7.64 -9.40
CA TRP A 120 0.78 7.12 -8.07
C TRP A 120 -0.71 6.78 -7.91
N SER A 121 -1.60 7.63 -8.41
CA SER A 121 -3.03 7.33 -8.41
C SER A 121 -3.38 6.17 -9.35
N GLY A 122 -2.66 6.00 -10.46
CA GLY A 122 -2.82 4.90 -11.41
C GLY A 122 -2.48 3.56 -10.79
N ARG A 123 -1.36 3.48 -10.06
CA ARG A 123 -0.98 2.30 -9.27
C ARG A 123 -2.09 1.88 -8.31
N ARG A 124 -2.61 2.83 -7.53
CA ARG A 124 -3.71 2.55 -6.57
C ARG A 124 -4.99 2.07 -7.25
N ALA A 125 -5.24 2.54 -8.46
CA ALA A 125 -6.40 2.12 -9.23
C ALA A 125 -6.26 0.68 -9.74
N TRP A 126 -5.08 0.31 -10.24
CA TRP A 126 -4.74 -1.08 -10.55
C TRP A 126 -4.89 -1.99 -9.32
N GLU A 127 -4.31 -1.62 -8.18
CA GLU A 127 -4.40 -2.38 -6.92
C GLU A 127 -5.85 -2.56 -6.42
N SER A 128 -6.75 -1.62 -6.77
CA SER A 128 -8.16 -1.69 -6.38
C SER A 128 -8.99 -2.69 -7.18
N LYS A 129 -8.52 -3.12 -8.36
CA LYS A 129 -9.22 -3.99 -9.33
C LYS A 129 -10.55 -3.44 -9.88
N LYS A 130 -10.98 -2.25 -9.46
CA LYS A 130 -12.25 -1.62 -9.88
C LYS A 130 -12.23 -1.03 -11.29
N PHE A 131 -11.04 -0.89 -11.87
CA PHE A 131 -10.83 -0.19 -13.14
C PHE A 131 -10.34 -1.13 -14.25
N ALA A 132 -10.56 -2.44 -14.08
CA ALA A 132 -10.19 -3.44 -15.08
C ALA A 132 -10.99 -3.23 -16.37
N SER A 133 -10.30 -2.93 -17.46
CA SER A 133 -10.88 -2.79 -18.80
C SER A 133 -10.72 -4.07 -19.62
N TYR A 134 -9.73 -4.92 -19.29
CA TYR A 134 -9.54 -6.25 -19.86
C TYR A 134 -9.31 -7.26 -18.71
N PRO A 135 -10.39 -7.77 -18.09
CA PRO A 135 -10.27 -8.69 -16.96
C PRO A 135 -9.63 -10.03 -17.35
N ASP A 136 -9.92 -10.50 -18.57
CA ASP A 136 -9.45 -11.79 -19.11
C ASP A 136 -8.55 -11.58 -20.33
N LEU A 137 -7.57 -10.68 -20.24
CA LEU A 137 -6.62 -10.41 -21.32
C LEU A 137 -5.79 -11.69 -21.62
N PRO A 138 -5.86 -12.27 -22.84
CA PRO A 138 -5.13 -13.51 -23.14
C PRO A 138 -3.61 -13.32 -22.97
N GLU A 139 -2.89 -14.35 -22.53
CA GLU A 139 -1.44 -14.35 -22.26
C GLU A 139 -0.98 -13.46 -21.09
N TRP A 140 -1.84 -12.59 -20.56
CA TRP A 140 -1.57 -11.79 -19.38
C TRP A 140 -1.79 -12.61 -18.11
N TRP A 141 -0.76 -12.73 -17.27
CA TRP A 141 -0.83 -13.44 -15.98
C TRP A 141 -0.62 -12.53 -14.75
N GLY A 142 -0.81 -11.22 -14.92
CA GLY A 142 -0.82 -10.22 -13.85
C GLY A 142 -2.22 -9.91 -13.31
N GLU A 143 -2.35 -8.85 -12.51
CA GLU A 143 -3.66 -8.34 -12.07
C GLU A 143 -4.53 -7.91 -13.28
N PRO A 144 -5.87 -7.98 -13.21
CA PRO A 144 -6.77 -7.57 -14.29
C PRO A 144 -6.37 -6.24 -14.93
N TRP A 145 -6.18 -6.20 -16.26
CA TRP A 145 -5.60 -5.05 -16.92
C TRP A 145 -6.52 -3.83 -16.82
N ALA A 146 -6.03 -2.76 -16.21
CA ALA A 146 -6.79 -1.52 -16.06
C ALA A 146 -6.48 -0.50 -17.15
N PHE A 147 -7.49 0.29 -17.54
CA PHE A 147 -7.39 1.40 -18.51
C PHE A 147 -7.09 0.96 -19.95
N ASN A 148 -6.38 1.78 -20.71
CA ASN A 148 -5.98 1.51 -22.08
C ASN A 148 -4.90 0.42 -22.15
N LEU A 149 -5.09 -0.49 -23.10
CA LEU A 149 -4.03 -1.38 -23.57
C LEU A 149 -3.02 -0.55 -24.39
N ILE A 150 -1.74 -0.89 -24.32
CA ILE A 150 -0.67 -0.14 -24.97
C ILE A 150 0.14 -1.03 -25.94
N PRO A 151 0.85 -0.46 -26.91
CA PRO A 151 1.77 -1.21 -27.76
C PRO A 151 2.75 -2.03 -26.92
N ASN A 152 3.08 -3.23 -27.41
CA ASN A 152 4.01 -4.16 -26.79
C ASN A 152 3.70 -4.47 -25.32
N TRP A 153 2.42 -4.41 -24.89
CA TRP A 153 2.03 -4.69 -23.50
C TRP A 153 2.49 -6.06 -22.99
N ARG A 154 2.76 -7.04 -23.87
CA ARG A 154 3.34 -8.34 -23.50
C ARG A 154 4.74 -8.22 -22.88
N GLU A 155 5.52 -7.21 -23.25
CA GLU A 155 6.83 -6.92 -22.63
C GLU A 155 6.69 -6.43 -21.18
N LEU A 156 5.48 -6.02 -20.79
CA LEU A 156 5.17 -5.57 -19.44
C LEU A 156 4.76 -6.71 -18.50
N ILE A 157 4.66 -7.93 -19.02
CA ILE A 157 4.42 -9.12 -18.23
C ILE A 157 5.53 -9.27 -17.18
N GLY A 158 5.14 -9.39 -15.91
CA GLY A 158 6.07 -9.52 -14.78
C GLY A 158 6.76 -8.22 -14.36
N GLN A 159 6.52 -7.09 -15.03
CA GLN A 159 7.07 -5.79 -14.63
C GLN A 159 6.36 -5.24 -13.37
N PRO A 160 7.05 -4.42 -12.54
CA PRO A 160 6.42 -3.73 -11.43
C PRO A 160 5.25 -2.84 -11.90
N MET A 161 4.18 -2.77 -11.09
CA MET A 161 2.96 -2.02 -11.43
C MET A 161 3.22 -0.54 -11.78
N LEU A 162 4.18 0.10 -11.10
CA LEU A 162 4.53 1.49 -11.38
C LEU A 162 5.14 1.66 -12.78
N ASN A 163 5.87 0.67 -13.31
CA ASN A 163 6.39 0.70 -14.67
C ASN A 163 5.26 0.59 -15.69
N ILE A 164 4.29 -0.32 -15.45
CA ILE A 164 3.11 -0.48 -16.31
C ILE A 164 2.34 0.84 -16.38
N VAL A 165 2.04 1.43 -15.22
CA VAL A 165 1.29 2.68 -15.14
C VAL A 165 2.05 3.86 -15.73
N ALA A 166 3.37 3.93 -15.58
CA ALA A 166 4.19 4.96 -16.20
C ALA A 166 4.17 4.84 -17.73
N SER A 167 4.29 3.63 -18.28
CA SER A 167 4.17 3.38 -19.72
C SER A 167 2.76 3.69 -20.25
N GLN A 168 1.71 3.36 -19.50
CA GLN A 168 0.34 3.75 -19.84
C GLN A 168 0.17 5.27 -19.87
N TRP A 169 0.70 5.96 -18.85
CA TRP A 169 0.66 7.41 -18.77
C TRP A 169 1.38 8.06 -19.95
N ALA A 170 2.61 7.63 -20.24
CA ALA A 170 3.41 8.18 -21.33
C ALA A 170 2.72 7.96 -22.69
N PHE A 171 2.28 6.72 -22.96
CA PHE A 171 1.58 6.40 -24.20
C PHE A 171 0.29 7.21 -24.39
N SER A 172 -0.53 7.38 -23.34
CA SER A 172 -1.73 8.22 -23.41
C SER A 172 -1.40 9.68 -23.70
N VAL A 173 -0.37 10.22 -23.06
CA VAL A 173 0.06 11.61 -23.28
C VAL A 173 0.58 11.82 -24.71
N ASP A 174 1.45 10.94 -25.19
CA ASP A 174 2.02 11.05 -26.53
C ASP A 174 0.96 10.87 -27.62
N SER A 175 0.00 9.97 -27.40
CA SER A 175 -1.15 9.79 -28.30
C SER A 175 -2.03 11.04 -28.39
N ILE A 176 -2.25 11.70 -27.25
CA ILE A 176 -2.99 12.97 -27.20
C ILE A 176 -2.22 14.07 -27.92
N PHE A 177 -0.92 14.24 -27.64
CA PHE A 177 -0.10 15.26 -28.31
C PHE A 177 -0.09 15.07 -29.83
N LYS A 178 0.19 13.84 -30.28
CA LYS A 178 0.19 13.51 -31.71
C LYS A 178 -1.15 13.79 -32.36
N SER A 179 -2.26 13.49 -31.69
CA SER A 179 -3.60 13.77 -32.24
C SER A 179 -3.93 15.26 -32.27
N SER A 180 -3.52 16.00 -31.23
CA SER A 180 -3.80 17.44 -31.10
C SER A 180 -3.19 18.28 -32.22
N GLU A 181 -2.06 17.85 -32.79
CA GLU A 181 -1.40 18.51 -33.94
C GLU A 181 -2.29 18.57 -35.19
N SER A 182 -3.28 17.70 -35.30
CA SER A 182 -4.19 17.59 -36.44
C SER A 182 -5.59 18.17 -36.20
N ILE A 183 -5.84 18.74 -35.02
CA ILE A 183 -7.14 19.28 -34.62
C ILE A 183 -7.09 20.81 -34.71
N ASP A 184 -8.17 21.40 -35.25
CA ASP A 184 -8.35 22.85 -35.28
C ASP A 184 -8.29 23.41 -33.84
N PRO A 185 -7.44 24.41 -33.54
CA PRO A 185 -7.34 25.00 -32.21
C PRO A 185 -8.67 25.49 -31.62
N SER A 186 -9.64 25.91 -32.44
CA SER A 186 -10.97 26.34 -31.99
C SER A 186 -11.79 25.20 -31.36
N ARG A 187 -11.40 23.95 -31.62
CA ARG A 187 -12.05 22.75 -31.09
C ARG A 187 -11.31 22.17 -29.88
N TRP A 188 -10.21 22.77 -29.44
CA TRP A 188 -9.31 22.18 -28.45
C TRP A 188 -9.01 23.17 -27.32
N ILE A 189 -9.07 22.70 -26.07
CA ILE A 189 -8.64 23.49 -24.92
C ILE A 189 -7.86 22.66 -23.91
N ASN A 190 -6.87 23.29 -23.31
CA ASN A 190 -6.01 22.69 -22.30
C ASN A 190 -6.38 23.21 -20.91
N THR A 191 -6.32 22.32 -19.92
CA THR A 191 -6.54 22.65 -18.51
C THR A 191 -5.66 21.78 -17.61
N SER A 192 -5.61 22.11 -16.33
CA SER A 192 -5.00 21.25 -15.31
C SER A 192 -5.98 20.95 -14.18
N PHE A 193 -5.87 19.75 -13.64
CA PHE A 193 -6.60 19.35 -12.43
C PHE A 193 -6.33 20.32 -11.29
N GLU A 194 -5.10 20.79 -11.15
CA GLU A 194 -4.68 21.73 -10.12
C GLU A 194 -5.37 23.09 -10.25
N THR A 195 -5.50 23.63 -11.46
CA THR A 195 -6.24 24.88 -11.70
C THR A 195 -7.72 24.73 -11.35
N LEU A 196 -8.33 23.61 -11.76
CA LEU A 196 -9.71 23.30 -11.39
C LEU A 196 -9.91 23.22 -9.88
N MET A 197 -8.96 22.61 -9.16
CA MET A 197 -9.05 22.48 -7.70
C MET A 197 -8.91 23.81 -6.96
N ILE A 198 -8.23 24.80 -7.54
CA ILE A 198 -8.09 26.15 -6.94
C ILE A 198 -9.37 26.96 -7.16
N ASN A 199 -9.80 27.11 -8.42
CA ASN A 199 -10.94 27.95 -8.79
C ASN A 199 -11.88 27.22 -9.76
N PRO A 200 -12.69 26.26 -9.28
CA PRO A 200 -13.48 25.38 -10.14
C PRO A 200 -14.51 26.13 -11.00
N LEU A 201 -15.18 27.14 -10.44
CA LEU A 201 -16.16 27.95 -11.19
C LEU A 201 -15.49 28.74 -12.31
N GLN A 202 -14.40 29.43 -12.00
CA GLN A 202 -13.68 30.26 -12.97
C GLN A 202 -13.10 29.40 -14.10
N GLU A 203 -12.57 28.22 -13.78
CA GLU A 203 -12.00 27.34 -14.79
C GLU A 203 -13.08 26.72 -15.69
N MET A 204 -14.24 26.34 -15.14
CA MET A 204 -15.37 25.90 -15.96
C MET A 204 -15.89 27.01 -16.88
N GLN A 205 -16.00 28.25 -16.39
CA GLN A 205 -16.41 29.42 -17.19
C GLN A 205 -15.40 29.73 -18.31
N ARG A 206 -14.10 29.61 -18.03
CA ARG A 206 -13.05 29.79 -19.04
C ARG A 206 -13.17 28.74 -20.13
N ILE A 207 -13.28 27.47 -19.73
CA ILE A 207 -13.37 26.34 -20.66
C ILE A 207 -14.58 26.47 -21.58
N THR A 208 -15.74 26.78 -21.03
CA THR A 208 -16.97 26.86 -21.82
C THR A 208 -16.98 28.08 -22.73
N LYS A 209 -16.47 29.24 -22.26
CA LYS A 209 -16.33 30.45 -23.07
C LYS A 209 -15.40 30.23 -24.28
N GLU A 210 -14.19 29.72 -24.05
CA GLU A 210 -13.21 29.50 -25.13
C GLU A 210 -13.69 28.43 -26.12
N LEU A 211 -14.43 27.44 -25.65
CA LEU A 211 -15.06 26.44 -26.50
C LEU A 211 -16.38 26.92 -27.12
N ASN A 212 -16.83 28.16 -26.92
CA ASN A 212 -18.15 28.66 -27.38
C ASN A 212 -19.30 27.71 -26.99
N LEU A 213 -19.41 27.43 -25.69
CA LEU A 213 -20.45 26.63 -25.04
C LEU A 213 -21.08 27.46 -23.92
N GLU A 214 -22.39 27.33 -23.72
CA GLU A 214 -23.08 27.92 -22.57
C GLU A 214 -23.15 26.90 -21.44
N TRP A 215 -22.60 27.23 -20.27
CA TRP A 215 -22.67 26.40 -19.07
C TRP A 215 -23.10 27.24 -17.87
N ASN A 216 -24.24 26.85 -17.28
CA ASN A 216 -24.93 27.53 -16.18
C ASN A 216 -24.96 26.68 -14.90
N GLY A 217 -24.09 25.67 -14.80
CA GLY A 217 -24.00 24.80 -13.64
C GLY A 217 -23.58 25.55 -12.38
N LYS A 218 -24.16 25.20 -11.23
CA LYS A 218 -23.77 25.76 -9.93
C LYS A 218 -22.73 24.85 -9.28
N VAL A 219 -21.48 25.31 -9.20
CA VAL A 219 -20.42 24.56 -8.54
C VAL A 219 -20.72 24.44 -7.03
N PRO A 220 -20.90 23.24 -6.49
CA PRO A 220 -21.13 23.05 -5.06
C PRO A 220 -19.87 23.35 -4.24
N HIS A 221 -20.04 23.72 -2.97
CA HIS A 221 -18.93 23.89 -2.02
C HIS A 221 -18.05 22.63 -1.88
N ILE A 222 -18.67 21.45 -1.99
CA ILE A 222 -17.97 20.16 -2.06
C ILE A 222 -18.09 19.65 -3.49
N LEU A 223 -16.96 19.55 -4.19
CA LEU A 223 -16.93 19.11 -5.57
C LEU A 223 -17.47 17.67 -5.71
N PRO A 224 -18.24 17.39 -6.76
CA PRO A 224 -18.90 16.10 -6.95
C PRO A 224 -17.88 14.97 -7.07
N SER A 225 -18.18 13.83 -6.44
CA SER A 225 -17.40 12.62 -6.64
C SER A 225 -17.74 12.00 -8.00
N SER A 226 -16.76 11.85 -8.89
CA SER A 226 -16.96 11.03 -10.08
C SER A 226 -17.13 9.56 -9.69
N LYS A 227 -17.94 8.77 -10.44
CA LYS A 227 -18.06 7.30 -10.25
C LYS A 227 -16.71 6.58 -10.18
N ASN A 228 -15.67 7.19 -10.76
CA ASN A 228 -14.31 6.67 -10.84
C ASN A 228 -13.33 7.27 -9.81
N ALA A 229 -13.80 8.05 -8.83
CA ALA A 229 -12.93 8.70 -7.84
C ALA A 229 -12.47 7.70 -6.76
N LEU A 230 -11.14 7.61 -6.53
CA LEU A 230 -10.55 6.83 -5.43
C LEU A 230 -10.39 7.65 -4.14
N LEU A 231 -10.44 8.97 -4.27
CA LEU A 231 -10.39 9.97 -3.20
C LEU A 231 -11.38 11.07 -3.56
N LEU A 232 -12.09 11.60 -2.56
CA LEU A 232 -12.92 12.80 -2.73
C LEU A 232 -12.02 14.00 -3.08
N PRO A 233 -12.47 14.92 -3.95
CA PRO A 233 -11.79 16.21 -4.10
C PRO A 233 -11.69 16.88 -2.73
N GLY A 234 -10.48 17.18 -2.27
CA GLY A 234 -10.23 17.76 -0.94
C GLY A 234 -9.68 16.80 0.14
N GLY A 235 -9.50 15.49 -0.15
CA GLY A 235 -8.78 14.58 0.76
C GLY A 235 -7.26 14.81 0.76
N ARG A 236 -6.59 14.65 1.92
CA ARG A 236 -5.12 14.75 2.02
C ARG A 236 -4.46 13.70 1.10
N GLN A 237 -3.70 14.15 0.11
CA GLN A 237 -3.03 13.23 -0.82
C GLN A 237 -1.91 12.46 -0.11
N PRO A 238 -1.79 11.14 -0.32
CA PRO A 238 -0.73 10.34 0.28
C PRO A 238 0.65 10.82 -0.18
N ARG A 239 1.68 10.70 0.69
CA ARG A 239 3.06 11.06 0.36
C ARG A 239 3.54 10.18 -0.80
N ILE A 240 3.97 10.82 -1.88
CA ILE A 240 4.44 10.13 -3.09
C ILE A 240 5.95 9.89 -2.95
N PRO A 241 6.45 8.64 -3.05
CA PRO A 241 7.88 8.34 -3.06
C PRO A 241 8.53 8.85 -4.35
N MET A 242 8.95 10.12 -4.37
CA MET A 242 9.44 10.78 -5.59
C MET A 242 10.64 10.09 -6.23
N GLY A 243 11.50 9.42 -5.45
CA GLY A 243 12.62 8.63 -5.99
C GLY A 243 12.17 7.43 -6.83
N GLN A 244 11.15 6.68 -6.37
CA GLN A 244 10.58 5.56 -7.14
C GLN A 244 9.85 6.07 -8.39
N ILE A 245 9.12 7.19 -8.27
CA ILE A 245 8.46 7.82 -9.42
C ILE A 245 9.47 8.29 -10.45
N GLY A 246 10.59 8.89 -10.02
CA GLY A 246 11.67 9.31 -10.93
C GLY A 246 12.24 8.14 -11.71
N GLN A 247 12.52 7.02 -11.04
CA GLN A 247 13.07 5.82 -11.69
C GLN A 247 12.15 5.25 -12.78
N VAL A 248 10.84 5.18 -12.54
CA VAL A 248 9.89 4.64 -13.54
C VAL A 248 9.55 5.63 -14.65
N LEU A 249 9.83 6.93 -14.43
CA LEU A 249 9.67 7.98 -15.44
C LEU A 249 10.92 8.16 -16.31
N GLU A 250 12.10 7.72 -15.86
CA GLU A 250 13.35 7.87 -16.61
C GLU A 250 13.29 7.28 -18.04
N PRO A 251 12.72 6.08 -18.27
CA PRO A 251 12.54 5.56 -19.63
C PRO A 251 11.64 6.44 -20.52
N HIS A 252 10.82 7.30 -19.92
CA HIS A 252 9.83 8.17 -20.57
C HIS A 252 10.20 9.66 -20.43
N LYS A 253 11.47 9.98 -20.17
CA LYS A 253 11.93 11.34 -19.83
C LYS A 253 11.59 12.40 -20.87
N GLU A 254 11.61 12.06 -22.15
CA GLU A 254 11.28 12.99 -23.23
C GLU A 254 9.82 13.42 -23.16
N THR A 255 8.90 12.45 -23.00
CA THR A 255 7.47 12.69 -22.75
C THR A 255 7.27 13.53 -21.51
N VAL A 256 8.01 13.26 -20.41
CA VAL A 256 7.93 14.05 -19.17
C VAL A 256 8.35 15.50 -19.37
N ILE A 257 9.47 15.75 -20.05
CA ILE A 257 9.96 17.11 -20.33
C ILE A 257 8.96 17.86 -21.20
N LYS A 258 8.50 17.24 -22.31
CA LYS A 258 7.50 17.82 -23.21
C LYS A 258 6.21 18.15 -22.45
N TYR A 259 5.71 17.21 -21.65
CA TYR A 259 4.47 17.36 -20.88
C TYR A 259 4.55 18.45 -19.81
N ASN A 260 5.64 18.50 -19.03
CA ASN A 260 5.82 19.50 -17.99
C ASN A 260 6.00 20.91 -18.57
N THR A 261 6.74 21.03 -19.68
CA THR A 261 6.89 22.30 -20.40
C THR A 261 5.55 22.78 -20.94
N PHE A 262 4.79 21.88 -21.56
CA PHE A 262 3.46 22.17 -22.10
C PHE A 262 2.49 22.66 -21.03
N ARG A 263 2.45 22.02 -19.85
CA ARG A 263 1.47 22.34 -18.81
C ARG A 263 1.79 23.57 -17.97
N ALA A 264 3.05 24.00 -17.95
CA ALA A 264 3.53 25.07 -17.08
C ALA A 264 2.74 26.39 -17.18
N PRO A 265 2.27 26.86 -18.36
CA PRO A 265 1.57 28.14 -18.48
C PRO A 265 0.17 28.16 -17.83
N PHE A 266 -0.48 27.00 -17.69
CA PHE A 266 -1.86 26.87 -17.19
C PHE A 266 -1.97 25.95 -15.98
N SER A 267 -0.83 25.67 -15.33
CA SER A 267 -0.76 24.93 -14.07
C SER A 267 -0.10 25.83 -13.01
N PRO A 268 -0.67 25.96 -11.81
CA PRO A 268 -0.08 26.78 -10.74
C PRO A 268 1.32 26.26 -10.35
N GLN A 269 2.31 27.15 -10.26
CA GLN A 269 3.73 26.79 -10.03
C GLN A 269 4.01 26.22 -8.62
N ARG A 270 3.10 26.42 -7.65
CA ARG A 270 3.13 25.79 -6.31
C ARG A 270 1.71 25.66 -5.79
N VAL A 271 1.28 24.44 -5.47
CA VAL A 271 0.05 24.25 -4.68
C VAL A 271 0.45 24.19 -3.20
N ASN A 272 0.35 25.32 -2.51
CA ASN A 272 0.24 25.31 -1.04
C ASN A 272 -1.13 24.71 -0.71
N ASN A 273 -1.15 23.46 -0.25
CA ASN A 273 -2.36 22.76 0.14
C ASN A 273 -2.87 23.33 1.48
N THR A 274 -3.56 24.47 1.43
CA THR A 274 -4.31 25.01 2.58
C THR A 274 -5.71 25.37 2.14
N ALA A 275 -6.70 24.54 2.49
CA ALA A 275 -8.08 24.97 2.70
C ALA A 275 -8.73 24.11 3.80
N PRO A 276 -9.64 24.69 4.62
CA PRO A 276 -10.07 24.11 5.89
C PRO A 276 -11.13 23.02 5.69
N GLY A 277 -11.04 21.97 6.51
CA GLY A 277 -11.99 20.88 6.51
C GLY A 277 -13.32 21.21 7.19
N SER A 278 -14.34 20.44 6.85
CA SER A 278 -15.39 20.06 7.80
C SER A 278 -16.07 18.75 7.37
N PRO A 279 -16.61 17.99 8.36
CA PRO A 279 -16.74 16.55 8.30
C PRO A 279 -18.11 16.11 7.77
N ARG A 280 -18.19 14.89 7.24
CA ARG A 280 -19.32 13.98 7.50
C ARG A 280 -19.04 12.56 7.03
N GLY A 281 -19.48 11.64 7.90
CA GLY A 281 -19.27 10.20 7.80
C GLY A 281 -19.92 9.56 6.60
N SER A 282 -19.20 8.63 6.00
CA SER A 282 -19.79 7.53 5.26
C SER A 282 -19.67 6.29 6.14
N GLN A 283 -20.81 5.76 6.59
CA GLN A 283 -20.89 4.43 7.19
C GLN A 283 -20.29 3.41 6.20
N ARG A 284 -19.07 2.95 6.45
CA ARG A 284 -18.57 1.72 5.83
C ARG A 284 -19.00 0.57 6.72
N LYS A 285 -20.03 -0.16 6.28
CA LYS A 285 -20.27 -1.51 6.78
C LYS A 285 -19.02 -2.34 6.50
N THR A 286 -18.43 -2.92 7.54
CA THR A 286 -17.37 -3.92 7.46
C THR A 286 -17.85 -5.07 6.57
N MET A 287 -17.29 -5.19 5.35
CA MET A 287 -17.51 -6.37 4.51
C MET A 287 -16.75 -7.56 5.11
N LYS A 288 -17.34 -8.76 5.00
CA LYS A 288 -16.64 -10.02 5.29
C LYS A 288 -15.38 -10.11 4.42
N SER A 289 -14.29 -10.67 4.97
CA SER A 289 -12.98 -10.76 4.29
C SER A 289 -12.94 -11.79 3.16
N GLU A 290 -13.92 -12.71 3.10
CA GLU A 290 -14.04 -13.72 2.04
C GLU A 290 -14.18 -13.08 0.65
N GLY A 291 -13.35 -13.50 -0.30
CA GLY A 291 -13.33 -12.97 -1.67
C GLY A 291 -12.56 -11.66 -1.85
N THR A 292 -11.82 -11.20 -0.84
CA THR A 292 -10.94 -10.01 -0.95
C THR A 292 -9.47 -10.40 -1.05
N ASN A 293 -8.60 -9.47 -1.48
CA ASN A 293 -7.14 -9.64 -1.47
C ASN A 293 -6.55 -9.93 -0.08
N PHE A 294 -7.32 -9.68 0.99
CA PHE A 294 -6.93 -9.83 2.40
C PHE A 294 -7.77 -10.91 3.11
N ALA A 295 -8.27 -11.89 2.36
CA ALA A 295 -9.04 -12.99 2.91
C ALA A 295 -8.25 -13.77 3.97
N TYR A 296 -8.96 -14.26 4.98
CA TYR A 296 -8.39 -15.13 6.00
C TYR A 296 -9.43 -16.14 6.49
N THR A 297 -8.96 -17.26 7.03
CA THR A 297 -9.77 -18.21 7.78
C THR A 297 -9.17 -18.38 9.17
N ALA A 298 -9.98 -18.68 10.17
CA ALA A 298 -9.49 -18.85 11.53
C ALA A 298 -10.29 -19.91 12.29
N SER A 299 -9.62 -20.60 13.21
CA SER A 299 -10.28 -21.50 14.15
C SER A 299 -11.01 -20.69 15.22
N LYS A 300 -12.15 -21.22 15.70
CA LYS A 300 -12.90 -20.63 16.82
C LYS A 300 -12.08 -20.61 18.12
N SER A 301 -11.18 -21.57 18.30
CA SER A 301 -10.24 -21.59 19.43
C SER A 301 -9.31 -20.38 19.44
N PHE A 302 -8.93 -19.83 18.28
CA PHE A 302 -8.11 -18.62 18.21
C PHE A 302 -8.87 -17.42 18.76
N SER A 303 -10.10 -17.19 18.30
CA SER A 303 -10.93 -16.09 18.82
C SER A 303 -11.25 -16.25 20.29
N ASN A 304 -11.54 -17.47 20.75
CA ASN A 304 -11.82 -17.75 22.16
C ASN A 304 -10.60 -17.43 23.04
N LEU A 305 -9.38 -17.74 22.58
CA LEU A 305 -8.17 -17.40 23.33
C LEU A 305 -8.02 -15.89 23.47
N LEU A 306 -8.17 -15.13 22.38
CA LEU A 306 -8.08 -13.66 22.42
C LEU A 306 -9.14 -13.04 23.35
N GLU A 307 -10.38 -13.54 23.27
CA GLU A 307 -11.48 -13.05 24.09
C GLU A 307 -11.28 -13.33 25.58
N SER A 308 -10.97 -14.58 25.94
CA SER A 308 -10.78 -15.00 27.33
C SER A 308 -9.53 -14.40 27.98
N SER A 309 -8.49 -14.12 27.19
CA SER A 309 -7.25 -13.48 27.66
C SER A 309 -7.28 -11.95 27.59
N ASN A 310 -8.41 -11.34 27.20
CA ASN A 310 -8.52 -9.89 27.02
C ASN A 310 -7.39 -9.30 26.15
N SER A 311 -7.05 -10.00 25.06
CA SER A 311 -5.86 -9.68 24.26
C SER A 311 -6.20 -9.57 22.77
N SER A 312 -5.32 -8.91 22.03
CA SER A 312 -5.33 -8.82 20.58
C SER A 312 -3.92 -9.00 20.05
N VAL A 313 -3.79 -9.20 18.74
CA VAL A 313 -2.51 -9.47 18.09
C VAL A 313 -2.24 -8.37 17.07
N VAL A 314 -1.01 -7.89 17.00
CA VAL A 314 -0.52 -7.08 15.89
C VAL A 314 0.51 -7.87 15.10
N ILE A 315 0.38 -7.81 13.79
CA ILE A 315 1.19 -8.56 12.83
C ILE A 315 1.76 -7.56 11.83
N SER A 316 3.03 -7.70 11.47
CA SER A 316 3.60 -6.96 10.33
C SER A 316 3.87 -7.87 9.13
N THR A 317 3.77 -7.31 7.94
CA THR A 317 4.03 -8.02 6.69
C THR A 317 4.91 -7.18 5.76
N TYR A 318 6.12 -7.67 5.50
CA TYR A 318 7.12 -6.92 4.74
C TYR A 318 6.68 -6.68 3.28
N ASN A 319 6.44 -7.73 2.49
CA ASN A 319 6.14 -7.55 1.06
C ASN A 319 4.75 -6.95 0.80
N SER A 320 3.73 -7.39 1.55
CA SER A 320 2.36 -6.91 1.34
C SER A 320 2.11 -5.55 1.99
N GLY A 321 3.08 -5.06 2.79
CA GLY A 321 3.08 -3.69 3.29
C GLY A 321 1.99 -3.42 4.32
N GLN A 322 1.70 -4.35 5.23
CA GLN A 322 0.61 -4.21 6.19
C GLN A 322 1.08 -4.32 7.64
N VAL A 323 0.45 -3.52 8.51
CA VAL A 323 0.33 -3.79 9.94
C VAL A 323 -1.12 -4.20 10.18
N ILE A 324 -1.32 -5.39 10.74
CA ILE A 324 -2.63 -6.03 10.85
C ILE A 324 -2.97 -6.20 12.33
N PHE A 325 -4.09 -5.62 12.78
CA PHE A 325 -4.64 -5.90 14.10
C PHE A 325 -5.66 -7.03 14.00
N VAL A 326 -5.44 -8.11 14.74
CA VAL A 326 -6.33 -9.26 14.83
C VAL A 326 -6.95 -9.31 16.23
N ARG A 327 -8.28 -9.37 16.28
CA ARG A 327 -9.05 -9.29 17.52
C ARG A 327 -10.28 -10.19 17.48
N ALA A 328 -10.75 -10.62 18.65
CA ALA A 328 -12.01 -11.35 18.76
C ALA A 328 -13.20 -10.43 18.48
N SER A 329 -14.15 -10.89 17.66
CA SER A 329 -15.38 -10.15 17.35
C SER A 329 -16.49 -11.10 16.94
N ASN A 330 -17.67 -10.97 17.54
CA ASN A 330 -18.90 -11.69 17.16
C ASN A 330 -18.71 -13.22 17.05
N GLY A 331 -17.97 -13.84 17.97
CA GLY A 331 -17.71 -15.28 17.96
C GLY A 331 -16.69 -15.76 16.92
N GLY A 332 -16.00 -14.85 16.23
CA GLY A 332 -14.89 -15.12 15.32
C GLY A 332 -13.77 -14.08 15.45
N LEU A 333 -12.99 -13.87 14.39
CA LEU A 333 -11.93 -12.86 14.34
C LEU A 333 -12.31 -11.70 13.43
N ASP A 334 -11.91 -10.50 13.81
CA ASP A 334 -11.82 -9.30 12.99
C ASP A 334 -10.34 -9.00 12.71
N ALA A 335 -10.02 -8.65 11.46
CA ALA A 335 -8.67 -8.25 11.05
C ALA A 335 -8.70 -6.87 10.39
N GLU A 336 -8.03 -5.90 10.99
CA GLU A 336 -7.89 -4.53 10.48
C GLU A 336 -6.51 -4.34 9.85
N PHE A 337 -6.47 -3.95 8.57
CA PHE A 337 -5.25 -3.80 7.78
C PHE A 337 -4.87 -2.33 7.64
N LYS A 338 -3.64 -1.98 8.02
CA LYS A 338 -3.06 -0.64 7.88
C LYS A 338 -1.85 -0.69 6.95
N GLY A 339 -1.85 0.15 5.91
CA GLY A 339 -0.81 0.15 4.88
C GLY A 339 0.45 0.92 5.29
N TYR A 340 1.62 0.29 5.11
CA TYR A 340 2.95 0.85 5.38
C TYR A 340 3.96 0.49 4.28
N SER A 341 5.06 1.25 4.21
CA SER A 341 6.19 0.91 3.32
C SER A 341 7.07 -0.12 3.99
N ALA A 342 6.88 -1.40 3.65
CA ALA A 342 7.66 -2.52 4.14
C ALA A 342 7.82 -2.54 5.68
N PRO A 343 6.71 -2.68 6.44
CA PRO A 343 6.78 -2.79 7.89
C PRO A 343 7.49 -4.10 8.29
N MET A 344 8.38 -3.99 9.25
CA MET A 344 9.23 -5.07 9.76
C MET A 344 8.98 -5.26 11.26
N GLY A 345 9.97 -5.01 12.14
CA GLY A 345 9.79 -5.13 13.59
C GLY A 345 8.70 -4.19 14.13
N VAL A 346 7.94 -4.68 15.10
CA VAL A 346 6.92 -3.91 15.83
C VAL A 346 7.26 -3.96 17.31
N ALA A 347 7.14 -2.86 18.05
CA ALA A 347 7.23 -2.88 19.51
C ALA A 347 5.92 -2.40 20.13
N VAL A 348 5.49 -3.05 21.20
CA VAL A 348 4.25 -2.70 21.91
C VAL A 348 4.53 -2.50 23.39
N SER A 349 3.92 -1.48 23.98
CA SER A 349 3.83 -1.32 25.43
C SER A 349 2.38 -1.02 25.82
N ALA A 350 2.10 -0.75 27.10
CA ALA A 350 0.75 -0.46 27.55
C ALA A 350 0.12 0.71 26.80
N ASN A 351 0.88 1.78 26.53
CA ASN A 351 0.38 3.01 25.92
C ASN A 351 1.19 3.46 24.68
N LYS A 352 2.15 2.66 24.23
CA LYS A 352 2.98 2.97 23.06
C LYS A 352 2.95 1.84 22.05
N LEU A 353 3.12 2.20 20.79
CA LEU A 353 3.34 1.30 19.68
C LEU A 353 4.44 1.92 18.82
N ALA A 354 5.37 1.11 18.32
CA ALA A 354 6.35 1.53 17.34
C ALA A 354 6.39 0.52 16.20
N VAL A 355 6.58 1.02 14.98
CA VAL A 355 6.68 0.21 13.76
C VAL A 355 7.93 0.63 13.01
N GLY A 356 8.86 -0.30 12.82
CA GLY A 356 9.97 -0.15 11.89
C GLY A 356 9.46 -0.30 10.47
N VAL A 357 9.68 0.71 9.64
CA VAL A 357 9.33 0.72 8.21
C VAL A 357 10.61 0.87 7.39
N GLN A 358 10.50 0.77 6.06
CA GLN A 358 11.63 0.71 5.13
C GLN A 358 12.82 1.64 5.47
N ASN A 359 12.56 2.87 5.88
CA ASN A 359 13.61 3.86 6.15
C ASN A 359 13.39 4.70 7.42
N ALA A 360 12.50 4.28 8.31
CA ALA A 360 12.12 5.05 9.49
C ALA A 360 11.54 4.17 10.60
N VAL A 361 11.47 4.74 11.80
CA VAL A 361 10.64 4.26 12.90
C VAL A 361 9.49 5.23 13.10
N VAL A 362 8.25 4.72 13.04
CA VAL A 362 7.05 5.49 13.33
C VAL A 362 6.50 5.08 14.68
N THR A 363 6.24 6.04 15.57
CA THR A 363 5.74 5.73 16.91
C THR A 363 4.44 6.43 17.22
N TYR A 364 3.69 5.78 18.10
CA TYR A 364 2.32 6.11 18.41
C TYR A 364 2.12 6.10 19.92
N SER A 365 1.28 7.01 20.41
CA SER A 365 0.79 7.00 21.78
C SER A 365 -0.70 6.68 21.78
N ASN A 366 -1.13 5.83 22.71
CA ASN A 366 -2.53 5.53 22.95
C ASN A 366 -3.30 6.78 23.39
N GLN A 367 -4.46 7.01 22.81
CA GLN A 367 -5.38 8.12 23.09
C GLN A 367 -6.83 7.61 23.14
N PRO A 368 -7.25 6.96 24.23
CA PRO A 368 -8.59 6.37 24.34
C PRO A 368 -9.77 7.31 24.03
N PRO A 369 -9.74 8.62 24.37
CA PRO A 369 -10.83 9.54 24.03
C PRO A 369 -11.11 9.68 22.53
N LEU A 370 -10.15 9.31 21.67
CA LEU A 370 -10.35 9.30 20.22
C LEU A 370 -11.24 8.17 19.73
N SER A 371 -11.54 7.18 20.57
CA SER A 371 -12.38 6.04 20.22
C SER A 371 -13.75 6.46 19.67
N GLN A 372 -14.36 7.52 20.22
CA GLN A 372 -15.65 8.04 19.75
C GLN A 372 -15.61 8.60 18.31
N PHE A 373 -14.42 8.87 17.77
CA PHE A 373 -14.22 9.44 16.43
C PHE A 373 -13.64 8.43 15.43
N VAL A 374 -13.24 7.24 15.89
CA VAL A 374 -12.71 6.18 15.04
C VAL A 374 -13.77 5.10 14.88
N GLU A 375 -14.08 4.73 13.63
CA GLU A 375 -15.10 3.72 13.35
C GLU A 375 -14.60 2.28 13.66
N PRO A 376 -15.41 1.43 14.31
CA PRO A 376 -16.74 1.74 14.88
C PRO A 376 -16.64 2.64 16.12
N ALA A 377 -17.38 3.75 16.10
CA ALA A 377 -17.31 4.77 17.16
C ALA A 377 -17.51 4.16 18.56
N GLY A 378 -16.59 4.47 19.48
CA GLY A 378 -16.63 4.03 20.87
C GLY A 378 -16.25 2.57 21.10
N LYS A 379 -15.93 1.80 20.05
CA LYS A 379 -15.57 0.37 20.18
C LYS A 379 -14.11 0.15 20.56
N SER A 380 -13.22 1.06 20.17
CA SER A 380 -11.78 0.91 20.39
C SER A 380 -11.40 1.21 21.83
N ASP A 381 -10.75 0.29 22.52
CA ASP A 381 -10.20 0.52 23.87
C ASP A 381 -8.80 1.14 23.82
N LYS A 382 -8.08 0.97 22.71
CA LYS A 382 -6.85 1.70 22.41
C LYS A 382 -6.86 2.30 21.02
N VAL A 383 -6.52 3.59 20.94
CA VAL A 383 -6.35 4.33 19.68
C VAL A 383 -4.94 4.88 19.64
N PHE A 384 -4.05 4.22 18.90
CA PHE A 384 -2.66 4.61 18.75
C PHE A 384 -2.54 5.76 17.75
N ALA A 385 -2.35 6.97 18.27
CA ALA A 385 -2.20 8.18 17.48
C ALA A 385 -0.72 8.47 17.21
N PRO A 386 -0.33 8.78 15.95
CA PRO A 386 1.06 8.98 15.58
C PRO A 386 1.68 10.18 16.31
N ARG A 387 2.95 10.04 16.72
CA ARG A 387 3.71 11.06 17.46
C ARG A 387 5.01 11.44 16.78
N THR A 388 5.85 10.46 16.49
CA THR A 388 7.17 10.73 15.89
C THR A 388 7.39 9.85 14.67
N THR A 389 8.20 10.36 13.76
CA THR A 389 8.79 9.58 12.67
C THR A 389 10.26 9.96 12.62
N VAL A 390 11.12 9.04 13.00
CA VAL A 390 12.57 9.21 12.97
C VAL A 390 13.10 8.48 11.75
N PHE A 391 13.78 9.20 10.86
CA PHE A 391 14.35 8.63 9.64
C PHE A 391 15.71 8.01 9.95
N THR A 392 15.75 6.68 9.87
CA THR A 392 16.94 5.87 10.15
C THR A 392 17.79 5.62 8.91
N GLY A 393 17.24 5.87 7.72
CA GLY A 393 17.73 5.25 6.49
C GLY A 393 17.33 3.77 6.41
N GLN A 394 17.69 3.10 5.32
CA GLN A 394 17.37 1.68 5.14
C GLN A 394 18.39 0.83 5.91
N ILE A 395 18.00 0.42 7.11
CA ILE A 395 18.85 -0.31 8.06
C ILE A 395 18.28 -1.69 8.45
N ASP A 396 17.22 -2.11 7.74
CA ASP A 396 16.56 -3.40 7.90
C ASP A 396 16.21 -3.73 9.37
N ILE A 397 15.26 -2.98 9.95
CA ILE A 397 14.87 -3.07 11.36
C ILE A 397 14.11 -4.38 11.65
N HIS A 398 14.82 -5.44 12.03
CA HIS A 398 14.24 -6.79 12.10
C HIS A 398 13.42 -7.08 13.37
N GLU A 399 13.81 -6.53 14.51
CA GLU A 399 13.10 -6.79 15.78
C GLU A 399 13.17 -5.53 16.63
N MET A 400 12.08 -5.24 17.34
CA MET A 400 11.95 -4.06 18.20
C MET A 400 11.27 -4.41 19.50
N GLU A 401 11.72 -3.81 20.60
CA GLU A 401 11.11 -3.93 21.92
C GLU A 401 11.29 -2.65 22.72
N PHE A 402 10.30 -2.33 23.55
CA PHE A 402 10.47 -1.29 24.56
C PHE A 402 11.19 -1.86 25.78
N GLY A 403 12.15 -1.12 26.32
CA GLY A 403 12.80 -1.43 27.58
C GLY A 403 11.95 -1.05 28.80
N GLU A 404 12.60 -0.88 29.95
CA GLU A 404 11.97 -0.59 31.24
C GLU A 404 11.17 0.71 31.23
N GLY A 405 11.71 1.75 30.58
CA GLY A 405 11.06 3.06 30.48
C GLY A 405 9.75 3.03 29.70
N LYS A 406 9.55 2.01 28.86
CA LYS A 406 8.33 1.78 28.04
C LYS A 406 7.92 2.97 27.16
N ASP A 407 8.85 3.89 26.92
CA ASP A 407 8.69 5.07 26.07
C ASP A 407 9.75 5.07 24.94
N ILE A 408 9.65 6.06 24.06
CA ILE A 408 10.39 6.19 22.83
C ILE A 408 11.91 6.23 23.01
N ASP A 409 12.38 6.87 24.08
CA ASP A 409 13.81 6.99 24.41
C ASP A 409 14.42 5.65 24.89
N ASP A 410 13.55 4.67 25.17
CA ASP A 410 13.93 3.32 25.56
C ASP A 410 13.47 2.26 24.56
N LEU A 411 13.30 2.67 23.30
CA LEU A 411 13.00 1.77 22.20
C LEU A 411 14.27 1.14 21.65
N TRP A 412 14.40 -0.18 21.82
CA TRP A 412 15.49 -1.00 21.31
C TRP A 412 15.12 -1.62 19.98
N PHE A 413 16.09 -1.76 19.09
CA PHE A 413 15.90 -2.48 17.84
C PHE A 413 17.18 -3.05 17.25
N LEU A 414 17.04 -4.14 16.49
CA LEU A 414 18.13 -4.70 15.71
C LEU A 414 18.29 -3.97 14.38
N ASN A 415 19.48 -3.44 14.15
CA ASN A 415 19.94 -2.92 12.87
C ASN A 415 20.71 -4.04 12.16
N THR A 416 20.00 -4.79 11.34
CA THR A 416 20.56 -5.95 10.64
C THR A 416 21.60 -5.52 9.62
N SER A 417 21.36 -4.43 8.88
CA SER A 417 22.31 -3.94 7.88
C SER A 417 23.68 -3.60 8.51
N PHE A 418 23.71 -3.03 9.70
CA PHE A 418 24.95 -2.69 10.42
C PHE A 418 25.40 -3.72 11.46
N SER A 419 24.69 -4.85 11.57
CA SER A 419 25.02 -5.94 12.49
C SER A 419 25.14 -5.49 13.97
N CYS A 420 24.22 -4.62 14.41
CA CYS A 420 24.23 -4.09 15.77
C CYS A 420 22.83 -3.96 16.39
N LEU A 421 22.80 -3.93 17.72
CA LEU A 421 21.66 -3.54 18.54
C LEU A 421 21.73 -2.04 18.78
N CYS A 422 20.61 -1.36 18.59
CA CYS A 422 20.50 0.08 18.66
C CYS A 422 19.39 0.53 19.61
N LYS A 423 19.48 1.80 20.02
CA LYS A 423 18.34 2.57 20.53
C LYS A 423 17.94 3.64 19.53
N LEU A 424 16.68 4.06 19.60
CA LEU A 424 16.20 5.20 18.85
C LEU A 424 16.78 6.49 19.42
N ASP A 425 17.19 7.41 18.55
CA ASP A 425 17.73 8.70 18.92
C ASP A 425 17.10 9.79 18.03
N MET A 426 16.93 10.99 18.57
CA MET A 426 16.27 12.11 17.86
C MET A 426 17.26 12.98 17.06
N ASN A 427 18.55 12.88 17.35
CA ASN A 427 19.63 13.64 16.71
C ASN A 427 20.39 12.80 15.66
N TYR A 428 20.40 11.48 15.82
CA TYR A 428 21.09 10.54 14.94
C TYR A 428 20.12 9.60 14.23
N SER A 429 20.54 9.02 13.10
CA SER A 429 19.74 8.01 12.40
C SER A 429 19.46 6.77 13.28
N PHE A 430 20.42 6.41 14.13
CA PHE A 430 20.29 5.38 15.17
C PHE A 430 21.48 5.51 16.12
N GLN A 431 21.34 5.07 17.37
CA GLN A 431 22.44 4.98 18.33
C GLN A 431 22.83 3.51 18.51
N PRO A 432 24.00 3.06 18.01
CA PRO A 432 24.52 1.72 18.29
C PRO A 432 24.84 1.59 19.78
N VAL A 433 24.35 0.52 20.41
CA VAL A 433 24.64 0.22 21.82
C VAL A 433 25.50 -1.03 21.96
N TRP A 434 25.30 -2.02 21.09
CA TRP A 434 26.03 -3.27 21.14
C TRP A 434 26.22 -3.87 19.75
N LYS A 435 27.34 -4.56 19.54
CA LYS A 435 27.60 -5.41 18.38
C LYS A 435 28.30 -6.69 18.84
N PRO A 436 28.13 -7.82 18.13
CA PRO A 436 28.88 -9.05 18.42
C PRO A 436 30.39 -8.79 18.41
N SER A 437 31.14 -9.50 19.25
CA SER A 437 32.60 -9.32 19.41
C SER A 437 33.41 -9.49 18.10
N TRP A 438 32.93 -10.35 17.19
CA TRP A 438 33.59 -10.60 15.90
C TRP A 438 33.31 -9.54 14.82
N ILE A 439 32.31 -8.66 15.02
CA ILE A 439 32.06 -7.57 14.07
C ILE A 439 33.07 -6.47 14.37
N THR A 440 33.99 -6.20 13.44
CA THR A 440 35.06 -5.22 13.68
C THR A 440 34.54 -3.79 13.61
N ASP A 441 33.75 -3.48 12.60
CA ASP A 441 33.32 -2.13 12.26
C ASP A 441 31.84 -2.10 11.89
N LEU A 442 31.18 -0.95 12.13
CA LEU A 442 29.79 -0.73 11.73
C LEU A 442 29.75 -0.33 10.26
N ALA A 443 29.28 -1.25 9.41
CA ALA A 443 29.12 -1.03 7.97
C ALA A 443 27.78 -1.62 7.49
N PRO A 444 27.09 -0.98 6.53
CA PRO A 444 25.79 -1.42 5.99
C PRO A 444 25.94 -2.63 5.06
N GLU A 445 26.44 -3.72 5.60
CA GLU A 445 26.90 -4.90 4.86
C GLU A 445 26.20 -6.20 5.27
N ASP A 446 25.34 -6.15 6.29
CA ASP A 446 24.60 -7.29 6.83
C ASP A 446 25.54 -8.49 7.01
N ARG A 447 26.55 -8.32 7.86
CA ARG A 447 27.67 -9.26 7.93
C ARG A 447 27.23 -10.59 8.52
N CYS A 448 26.57 -10.57 9.69
CA CYS A 448 26.14 -11.76 10.42
C CYS A 448 24.62 -12.01 10.40
N HIS A 449 23.84 -11.03 9.95
CA HIS A 449 22.38 -11.01 10.01
C HIS A 449 21.81 -11.21 11.41
N LEU A 450 21.95 -10.18 12.25
CA LEU A 450 21.20 -10.12 13.50
C LEU A 450 19.71 -10.11 13.19
N ASN A 451 18.96 -11.03 13.78
CA ASN A 451 17.60 -11.32 13.34
C ASN A 451 16.54 -11.04 14.41
N GLY A 452 16.72 -11.51 15.65
CA GLY A 452 15.77 -11.25 16.72
C GLY A 452 16.43 -11.10 18.08
N MET A 453 15.67 -10.59 19.06
CA MET A 453 16.13 -10.37 20.43
C MET A 453 15.09 -10.79 21.46
N ALA A 454 15.57 -11.29 22.60
CA ALA A 454 14.79 -11.61 23.79
C ALA A 454 15.10 -10.61 24.90
N MET A 455 14.05 -10.03 25.47
CA MET A 455 14.15 -9.16 26.62
C MET A 455 14.12 -10.00 27.90
N VAL A 456 15.05 -9.77 28.82
CA VAL A 456 15.05 -10.33 30.18
C VAL A 456 15.15 -9.14 31.13
N ASP A 457 14.24 -9.05 32.10
CA ASP A 457 14.19 -7.90 33.01
C ASP A 457 14.23 -6.55 32.27
N SER A 458 13.48 -6.47 31.15
CA SER A 458 13.36 -5.28 30.31
C SER A 458 14.66 -4.81 29.62
N ILE A 459 15.71 -5.63 29.58
CA ILE A 459 16.91 -5.38 28.77
C ILE A 459 17.05 -6.42 27.65
N PRO A 460 17.55 -6.05 26.46
CA PRO A 460 17.84 -7.03 25.41
C PRO A 460 19.00 -7.91 25.84
N LYS A 461 18.71 -9.13 26.32
CA LYS A 461 19.73 -10.02 26.91
C LYS A 461 20.24 -11.06 25.93
N TYR A 462 19.38 -11.60 25.09
CA TYR A 462 19.77 -12.61 24.10
C TYR A 462 19.43 -12.13 22.70
N VAL A 463 20.36 -12.28 21.76
CA VAL A 463 20.19 -11.90 20.35
C VAL A 463 20.50 -13.11 19.46
N SER A 464 19.71 -13.32 18.42
CA SER A 464 20.00 -14.31 17.40
C SER A 464 20.72 -13.72 16.20
N ALA A 465 21.65 -14.49 15.62
CA ALA A 465 22.31 -14.17 14.36
C ALA A 465 22.31 -15.40 13.45
N LEU A 466 22.34 -15.21 12.14
CA LEU A 466 22.35 -16.33 11.19
C LEU A 466 23.73 -16.97 11.02
N SER A 467 24.81 -16.27 11.36
CA SER A 467 26.16 -16.83 11.42
C SER A 467 27.15 -15.93 12.16
N GLN A 468 28.28 -16.49 12.61
CA GLN A 468 29.42 -15.73 13.12
C GLN A 468 30.36 -15.27 11.99
N THR A 469 29.89 -14.38 11.11
CA THR A 469 30.67 -13.83 9.99
C THR A 469 30.85 -12.32 10.11
N ASN A 470 31.96 -11.80 9.57
CA ASN A 470 32.33 -10.38 9.55
C ASN A 470 32.66 -9.89 8.11
N THR A 471 32.05 -10.52 7.11
CA THR A 471 32.17 -10.14 5.69
C THR A 471 30.80 -9.80 5.15
N LYS A 472 30.74 -8.94 4.14
CA LYS A 472 29.49 -8.51 3.53
C LYS A 472 28.62 -9.69 3.10
N PHE A 473 27.42 -9.79 3.67
CA PHE A 473 26.48 -10.88 3.49
C PHE A 473 27.03 -12.29 3.76
N GLY A 474 28.09 -12.43 4.57
CA GLY A 474 28.80 -13.70 4.79
C GLY A 474 27.92 -14.82 5.34
N TRP A 475 26.84 -14.48 6.04
CA TRP A 475 25.86 -15.44 6.54
C TRP A 475 25.14 -16.25 5.46
N ARG A 476 25.06 -15.77 4.21
CA ARG A 476 24.29 -16.43 3.15
C ARG A 476 24.83 -17.81 2.77
N GLU A 477 26.15 -17.99 2.82
CA GLU A 477 26.81 -19.27 2.54
C GLU A 477 26.59 -20.29 3.66
N LYS A 478 26.35 -19.81 4.88
CA LYS A 478 26.18 -20.63 6.09
C LYS A 478 24.73 -20.71 6.57
N LYS A 479 23.79 -20.17 5.78
CA LYS A 479 22.36 -20.09 6.12
C LYS A 479 21.82 -21.49 6.45
N GLY A 480 21.11 -21.60 7.57
CA GLY A 480 20.47 -22.85 7.97
C GLY A 480 21.31 -23.82 8.81
N VAL A 481 22.61 -23.59 8.99
CA VAL A 481 23.47 -24.47 9.81
C VAL A 481 24.38 -23.76 10.81
N ALA A 482 24.57 -22.44 10.69
CA ALA A 482 25.54 -21.70 11.51
C ALA A 482 24.92 -20.67 12.45
N GLY A 483 23.59 -20.70 12.63
CA GLY A 483 22.90 -19.74 13.48
C GLY A 483 23.34 -19.85 14.94
N VAL A 484 23.30 -18.71 15.63
CA VAL A 484 23.75 -18.61 17.02
C VAL A 484 22.79 -17.79 17.87
N ILE A 485 22.80 -18.03 19.18
CA ILE A 485 22.28 -17.11 20.21
C ILE A 485 23.45 -16.55 21.01
N ILE A 486 23.42 -15.23 21.22
CA ILE A 486 24.47 -14.46 21.88
C ILE A 486 23.86 -13.81 23.11
N ASP A 487 24.51 -13.94 24.27
CA ASP A 487 24.24 -13.13 25.45
C ASP A 487 24.91 -11.76 25.27
N THR A 488 24.13 -10.68 25.26
CA THR A 488 24.60 -9.31 24.98
C THR A 488 25.40 -8.71 26.13
N VAL A 489 25.20 -9.19 27.36
CA VAL A 489 25.86 -8.69 28.57
C VAL A 489 27.27 -9.23 28.66
N THR A 490 27.43 -10.52 28.41
CA THR A 490 28.74 -11.21 28.46
C THR A 490 29.43 -11.31 27.11
N ASN A 491 28.70 -11.02 26.03
CA ASN A 491 29.10 -11.18 24.63
C ASN A 491 29.51 -12.62 24.27
N LYS A 492 28.99 -13.61 25.01
CA LYS A 492 29.26 -15.03 24.79
C LYS A 492 28.20 -15.63 23.89
N VAL A 493 28.63 -16.51 22.99
CA VAL A 493 27.72 -17.38 22.26
C VAL A 493 27.27 -18.50 23.18
N ILE A 494 25.96 -18.61 23.41
CA ILE A 494 25.37 -19.58 24.35
C ILE A 494 24.74 -20.79 23.63
N CYS A 495 24.49 -20.68 22.33
CA CYS A 495 23.97 -21.75 21.50
C CYS A 495 24.43 -21.55 20.06
N GLU A 496 24.81 -22.64 19.37
CA GLU A 496 25.34 -22.64 18.01
C GLU A 496 24.66 -23.72 17.16
N GLY A 497 24.88 -23.69 15.84
CA GLY A 497 24.36 -24.71 14.93
C GLY A 497 22.88 -24.57 14.60
N LEU A 498 22.26 -23.43 14.91
CA LEU A 498 20.82 -23.22 14.72
C LEU A 498 20.45 -23.00 13.27
N SER A 499 19.30 -23.52 12.87
CA SER A 499 18.78 -23.36 11.52
C SER A 499 17.89 -22.14 11.40
N MET A 500 18.50 -21.03 10.96
CA MET A 500 17.82 -19.75 10.77
C MET A 500 17.10 -19.27 12.05
N PRO A 501 17.81 -18.97 13.16
CA PRO A 501 17.18 -18.64 14.43
C PRO A 501 16.47 -17.28 14.39
N HIS A 502 15.15 -17.29 14.55
CA HIS A 502 14.29 -16.09 14.56
C HIS A 502 13.61 -15.88 15.91
N SER A 503 13.27 -14.62 16.18
CA SER A 503 12.37 -14.17 17.25
C SER A 503 12.59 -14.86 18.61
N PRO A 504 13.80 -14.84 19.17
CA PRO A 504 14.02 -15.37 20.51
C PRO A 504 13.16 -14.61 21.52
N ARG A 505 12.61 -15.31 22.51
CA ARG A 505 11.78 -14.73 23.56
C ARG A 505 12.10 -15.37 24.90
N TRP A 506 12.15 -14.56 25.95
CA TRP A 506 12.20 -15.07 27.31
C TRP A 506 10.78 -15.19 27.84
N HIS A 507 10.35 -16.42 28.14
CA HIS A 507 9.01 -16.69 28.64
C HIS A 507 9.02 -17.90 29.56
N ASP A 508 8.33 -17.80 30.69
CA ASP A 508 8.28 -18.85 31.73
C ASP A 508 9.69 -19.35 32.14
N LYS A 509 10.61 -18.39 32.36
CA LYS A 509 12.02 -18.62 32.72
C LYS A 509 12.81 -19.48 31.73
N LYS A 510 12.34 -19.59 30.49
CA LYS A 510 13.01 -20.31 29.41
C LYS A 510 13.28 -19.37 28.25
N LEU A 511 14.36 -19.63 27.53
CA LEU A 511 14.64 -19.01 26.26
C LEU A 511 13.96 -19.83 25.15
N TRP A 512 12.98 -19.23 24.50
CA TRP A 512 12.27 -19.78 23.35
C TRP A 512 12.86 -19.22 22.07
N ILE A 513 12.93 -20.04 21.02
CA ILE A 513 13.41 -19.65 19.69
C ILE A 513 12.55 -20.27 18.60
N LEU A 514 12.60 -19.68 17.42
CA LEU A 514 12.13 -20.28 16.19
C LEU A 514 13.33 -20.77 15.38
N GLU A 515 13.37 -22.07 15.03
CA GLU A 515 14.30 -22.57 14.01
C GLU A 515 13.60 -22.59 12.66
N SER A 516 13.58 -21.45 11.98
CA SER A 516 12.79 -21.25 10.78
C SER A 516 13.19 -22.13 9.61
N GLY A 517 14.45 -22.55 9.54
CA GLY A 517 14.92 -23.51 8.54
C GLY A 517 14.41 -24.93 8.76
N LYS A 518 13.96 -25.25 9.98
CA LYS A 518 13.30 -26.51 10.35
C LYS A 518 11.78 -26.37 10.50
N GLY A 519 11.27 -25.14 10.52
CA GLY A 519 9.87 -24.83 10.78
C GLY A 519 9.43 -25.18 12.19
N SER A 520 10.30 -25.04 13.21
CA SER A 520 10.01 -25.47 14.58
C SER A 520 10.01 -24.34 15.60
N LEU A 521 9.27 -24.57 16.69
CA LEU A 521 9.36 -23.85 17.96
C LEU A 521 10.18 -24.70 18.94
N ALA A 522 11.19 -24.09 19.56
CA ALA A 522 12.11 -24.79 20.45
C ALA A 522 12.47 -23.94 21.67
N THR A 523 13.03 -24.59 22.70
CA THR A 523 13.67 -23.93 23.84
C THR A 523 15.18 -24.18 23.83
N VAL A 524 15.94 -23.23 24.36
CA VAL A 524 17.40 -23.32 24.53
C VAL A 524 17.73 -23.31 26.02
N SER A 525 18.52 -24.29 26.49
CA SER A 525 19.14 -24.22 27.82
C SER A 525 20.28 -23.21 27.81
N ILE A 526 20.28 -22.29 28.77
CA ILE A 526 21.32 -21.26 28.89
C ILE A 526 22.64 -21.88 29.38
N GLU A 527 22.56 -22.96 30.15
CA GLU A 527 23.69 -23.63 30.78
C GLU A 527 24.43 -24.54 29.80
N THR A 528 23.69 -25.31 28.99
CA THR A 528 24.27 -26.33 28.10
C THR A 528 24.26 -25.92 26.63
N GLY A 529 23.45 -24.93 26.25
CA GLY A 529 23.19 -24.59 24.84
C GLY A 529 22.31 -25.60 24.11
N GLU A 530 21.79 -26.61 24.80
CA GLU A 530 20.95 -27.66 24.22
C GLU A 530 19.62 -27.11 23.71
N VAL A 531 19.20 -27.56 22.53
CA VAL A 531 17.97 -27.15 21.86
C VAL A 531 16.94 -28.26 21.95
N THR A 532 15.81 -28.00 22.62
CA THR A 532 14.69 -28.93 22.70
C THR A 532 13.56 -28.46 21.81
N THR A 533 13.25 -29.22 20.75
CA THR A 533 12.09 -28.92 19.89
C THR A 533 10.79 -29.25 20.60
N ILE A 534 9.88 -28.28 20.65
CA ILE A 534 8.57 -28.41 21.30
C ILE A 534 7.48 -28.72 20.27
N ALA A 535 7.52 -28.06 19.11
CA ALA A 535 6.55 -28.28 18.04
C ALA A 535 7.18 -28.05 16.66
N THR A 536 6.69 -28.79 15.66
CA THR A 536 7.00 -28.56 14.24
C THR A 536 5.76 -28.02 13.54
N LEU A 537 5.95 -26.98 12.74
CA LEU A 537 4.88 -26.21 12.09
C LEU A 537 5.02 -26.30 10.57
N PRO A 538 3.90 -26.20 9.83
CA PRO A 538 3.87 -26.42 8.38
C PRO A 538 4.24 -25.15 7.59
N GLY A 539 5.39 -24.53 7.88
CA GLY A 539 5.88 -23.36 7.14
C GLY A 539 7.08 -22.67 7.79
N PHE A 540 7.56 -21.61 7.14
CA PHE A 540 8.71 -20.85 7.61
C PHE A 540 8.32 -19.96 8.80
N THR A 541 8.79 -20.30 10.01
CA THR A 541 8.39 -19.62 11.25
C THR A 541 9.03 -18.23 11.37
N ARG A 542 8.24 -17.22 11.74
CA ARG A 542 8.66 -15.81 11.96
C ARG A 542 7.71 -15.13 12.93
N GLY A 543 8.24 -14.33 13.85
CA GLY A 543 7.45 -13.68 14.88
C GLY A 543 6.97 -14.68 15.94
N LEU A 544 7.27 -14.37 17.19
CA LEU A 544 6.89 -15.18 18.35
C LEU A 544 6.41 -14.27 19.48
N ASN A 545 5.29 -14.63 20.08
CA ASN A 545 4.82 -14.03 21.32
C ASN A 545 3.94 -15.01 22.11
N PHE A 546 3.50 -14.65 23.31
CA PHE A 546 2.81 -15.57 24.22
C PHE A 546 1.54 -14.98 24.82
N ILE A 547 0.55 -15.84 25.06
CA ILE A 547 -0.60 -15.59 25.94
C ILE A 547 -0.62 -16.73 26.96
N GLY A 548 -0.08 -16.50 28.15
CA GLY A 548 0.05 -17.56 29.16
C GLY A 548 0.85 -18.75 28.60
N PRO A 549 0.33 -19.99 28.64
CA PRO A 549 1.00 -21.18 28.08
C PRO A 549 0.82 -21.33 26.57
N TYR A 550 0.29 -20.33 25.86
CA TYR A 550 0.03 -20.43 24.43
C TYR A 550 1.04 -19.58 23.66
N ALA A 551 1.88 -20.21 22.85
CA ALA A 551 2.77 -19.55 21.92
C ALA A 551 2.01 -19.19 20.63
N LEU A 552 2.13 -17.94 20.19
CA LEU A 552 1.63 -17.45 18.91
C LEU A 552 2.81 -17.33 17.96
N VAL A 553 2.84 -18.20 16.94
CA VAL A 553 3.94 -18.29 15.98
C VAL A 553 3.44 -17.88 14.60
N GLY A 554 4.06 -16.87 14.01
CA GLY A 554 3.78 -16.50 12.63
C GLY A 554 4.44 -17.48 11.66
N LEU A 555 3.76 -17.78 10.55
CA LEU A 555 4.26 -18.58 9.44
C LEU A 555 4.23 -17.76 8.15
N SER A 556 5.29 -17.91 7.36
CA SER A 556 5.41 -17.38 6.01
C SER A 556 5.49 -18.51 4.99
N GLN A 557 5.07 -18.23 3.75
CA GLN A 557 5.31 -19.14 2.65
C GLN A 557 6.82 -19.21 2.36
N VAL A 558 7.33 -20.43 2.16
CA VAL A 558 8.72 -20.67 1.80
C VAL A 558 8.99 -20.13 0.39
N ARG A 559 9.91 -19.17 0.24
CA ARG A 559 10.32 -18.68 -1.08
C ARG A 559 11.36 -19.63 -1.69
N GLU A 560 10.94 -20.45 -2.65
CA GLU A 560 11.79 -21.44 -3.31
C GLU A 560 13.06 -20.85 -3.97
N SER A 561 13.12 -19.56 -4.32
CA SER A 561 14.30 -18.99 -4.99
C SER A 561 15.47 -18.66 -4.06
N VAL A 562 15.23 -18.43 -2.76
CA VAL A 562 16.26 -17.98 -1.80
C VAL A 562 16.67 -19.08 -0.81
N PHE A 563 15.80 -20.06 -0.55
CA PHE A 563 15.92 -21.01 0.55
C PHE A 563 16.01 -22.48 0.14
N LYS A 564 16.34 -22.79 -1.13
CA LYS A 564 16.30 -24.15 -1.71
C LYS A 564 16.90 -25.25 -0.83
N ASP A 565 17.95 -24.94 -0.08
CA ASP A 565 18.74 -25.92 0.67
C ASP A 565 18.33 -26.08 2.16
N LEU A 566 17.22 -25.48 2.61
CA LEU A 566 16.77 -25.61 4.00
C LEU A 566 15.92 -26.88 4.21
N PRO A 567 16.01 -27.57 5.37
CA PRO A 567 15.22 -28.77 5.65
C PRO A 567 13.71 -28.62 5.37
N ILE A 568 13.16 -27.44 5.66
CA ILE A 568 11.74 -27.10 5.45
C ILE A 568 11.30 -27.16 3.97
N THR A 569 12.21 -27.00 2.99
CA THR A 569 11.87 -27.00 1.55
C THR A 569 11.65 -28.40 0.97
N SER A 570 12.01 -29.44 1.70
CA SER A 570 11.83 -30.85 1.27
C SER A 570 10.38 -31.33 1.30
N LYS A 571 9.47 -30.57 1.94
CA LYS A 571 8.06 -30.91 2.12
C LYS A 571 7.19 -30.21 1.06
N LYS A 572 6.52 -30.98 0.21
CA LYS A 572 5.76 -30.49 -0.97
C LYS A 572 4.50 -29.67 -0.66
N ASP A 573 3.99 -29.73 0.57
CA ASP A 573 2.67 -29.17 0.94
C ASP A 573 2.72 -27.77 1.59
N GLU A 574 3.90 -27.12 1.65
CA GLU A 574 4.10 -25.96 2.51
C GLU A 574 3.83 -24.61 1.82
N ARG A 575 2.55 -24.20 1.81
CA ARG A 575 2.10 -22.86 1.37
C ARG A 575 1.29 -22.11 2.42
N ASN A 576 1.63 -22.27 3.70
CA ASN A 576 0.91 -21.62 4.80
C ASN A 576 1.43 -20.20 5.09
N CYS A 577 0.51 -19.26 5.35
CA CYS A 577 0.81 -17.94 5.87
C CYS A 577 -0.22 -17.55 6.93
N GLY A 578 0.22 -17.00 8.07
CA GLY A 578 -0.68 -16.63 9.18
C GLY A 578 -0.10 -16.93 10.56
N VAL A 579 -0.94 -17.14 11.57
CA VAL A 579 -0.50 -17.32 12.97
C VAL A 579 -1.05 -18.63 13.52
N TRP A 580 -0.17 -19.45 14.10
CA TRP A 580 -0.48 -20.71 14.75
C TRP A 580 -0.35 -20.55 16.26
N ILE A 581 -1.30 -21.13 17.00
CA ILE A 581 -1.29 -21.18 18.45
C ILE A 581 -0.85 -22.57 18.87
N ILE A 582 0.20 -22.63 19.68
CA ILE A 582 0.79 -23.86 20.21
C ILE A 582 0.66 -23.83 21.73
N ASP A 583 0.11 -24.90 22.31
CA ASP A 583 0.16 -25.09 23.75
C ASP A 583 1.57 -25.55 24.14
N THR A 584 2.29 -24.71 24.89
CA THR A 584 3.71 -24.94 25.21
C THR A 584 3.95 -26.10 26.16
N ARG A 585 2.90 -26.64 26.78
CA ARG A 585 3.00 -27.75 27.74
C ARG A 585 3.15 -29.10 27.06
N ASN A 586 2.57 -29.25 25.86
CA ASN A 586 2.52 -30.51 25.13
C ASN A 586 2.92 -30.38 23.64
N GLY A 587 3.08 -29.15 23.12
CA GLY A 587 3.47 -28.90 21.73
C GLY A 587 2.32 -28.97 20.73
N GLU A 588 1.07 -29.11 21.17
CA GLU A 588 -0.08 -29.26 20.28
C GLU A 588 -0.50 -27.94 19.63
N ILE A 589 -0.86 -27.99 18.34
CA ILE A 589 -1.46 -26.86 17.63
C ILE A 589 -2.94 -26.77 18.02
N VAL A 590 -3.29 -25.75 18.79
CA VAL A 590 -4.64 -25.57 19.36
C VAL A 590 -5.45 -24.49 18.65
N GLY A 591 -4.84 -23.68 17.78
CA GLY A 591 -5.54 -22.66 17.02
C GLY A 591 -4.76 -22.16 15.82
N VAL A 592 -5.48 -21.66 14.81
CA VAL A 592 -4.88 -21.21 13.56
C VAL A 592 -5.63 -20.00 13.02
N LEU A 593 -4.90 -19.00 12.56
CA LEU A 593 -5.31 -17.97 11.62
C LEU A 593 -4.51 -18.16 10.33
N ARG A 594 -5.18 -18.36 9.20
CA ARG A 594 -4.55 -18.47 7.89
C ARG A 594 -4.95 -17.30 7.02
N PHE A 595 -3.98 -16.60 6.45
CA PHE A 595 -4.23 -15.63 5.40
C PHE A 595 -4.21 -16.30 4.02
N SER A 596 -5.01 -15.77 3.10
CA SER A 596 -5.01 -16.10 1.68
C SER A 596 -4.94 -14.80 0.85
N GLY A 597 -4.64 -14.93 -0.44
CA GLY A 597 -4.47 -13.77 -1.33
C GLY A 597 -3.07 -13.16 -1.25
N ILE A 598 -2.98 -11.86 -0.92
CA ILE A 598 -1.72 -11.10 -1.04
C ILE A 598 -0.80 -11.23 0.17
N VAL A 599 -1.33 -11.60 1.34
CA VAL A 599 -0.53 -11.81 2.54
C VAL A 599 0.06 -13.22 2.48
N LYS A 600 1.35 -13.28 2.09
CA LYS A 600 2.13 -14.52 1.93
C LYS A 600 3.32 -14.61 2.88
N GLU A 601 3.52 -13.56 3.67
CA GLU A 601 4.63 -13.44 4.62
C GLU A 601 4.16 -12.73 5.88
N ILE A 602 4.54 -13.30 7.01
CA ILE A 602 4.46 -12.72 8.35
C ILE A 602 5.88 -12.37 8.75
N PHE A 603 6.11 -11.14 9.17
CA PHE A 603 7.43 -10.68 9.57
C PHE A 603 7.58 -10.73 11.10
N ASP A 604 6.67 -10.07 11.83
CA ASP A 604 6.64 -10.07 13.30
C ASP A 604 5.22 -10.27 13.83
N VAL A 605 5.12 -10.78 15.06
CA VAL A 605 3.89 -11.04 15.80
C VAL A 605 4.08 -10.52 17.23
N LYS A 606 3.24 -9.57 17.64
CA LYS A 606 3.17 -9.08 19.03
C LYS A 606 1.76 -9.21 19.60
N VAL A 607 1.68 -9.44 20.90
CA VAL A 607 0.41 -9.49 21.63
C VAL A 607 0.21 -8.17 22.38
N LEU A 608 -0.97 -7.57 22.22
CA LEU A 608 -1.43 -6.47 23.05
C LEU A 608 -2.27 -7.02 24.19
N HIS A 609 -1.65 -7.23 25.35
CA HIS A 609 -2.35 -7.65 26.54
C HIS A 609 -3.31 -6.56 27.04
N ASN A 610 -4.40 -6.99 27.68
CA ASN A 610 -5.44 -6.12 28.23
C ASN A 610 -5.98 -5.11 27.21
N THR A 611 -6.13 -5.56 25.96
CA THR A 611 -6.52 -4.75 24.81
C THR A 611 -7.35 -5.61 23.86
N LYS A 612 -8.66 -5.38 23.81
CA LYS A 612 -9.60 -6.09 22.94
C LYS A 612 -9.70 -5.48 21.56
N TRP A 613 -9.66 -4.16 21.45
CA TRP A 613 -9.97 -3.45 20.21
C TRP A 613 -8.97 -2.31 19.96
N PRO A 614 -7.70 -2.65 19.65
CA PRO A 614 -6.71 -1.66 19.26
C PRO A 614 -6.92 -1.20 17.82
N THR A 615 -6.57 0.04 17.54
CA THR A 615 -6.42 0.54 16.17
C THR A 615 -5.35 1.62 16.10
N ILE A 616 -4.88 1.93 14.89
CA ILE A 616 -4.04 3.09 14.61
C ILE A 616 -4.90 4.19 14.00
N LEU A 617 -4.75 5.40 14.53
CA LEU A 617 -5.33 6.59 13.94
C LEU A 617 -4.59 6.93 12.65
N ASP A 618 -5.25 6.70 11.52
CA ASP A 618 -4.77 7.01 10.17
C ASP A 618 -5.60 8.11 9.49
N ASN A 619 -6.67 8.58 10.13
CA ASN A 619 -7.50 9.67 9.65
C ASN A 619 -6.74 11.01 9.77
N PRO A 620 -6.33 11.65 8.65
CA PRO A 620 -5.51 12.85 8.72
C PRO A 620 -6.21 14.05 9.35
N ALA A 621 -7.54 14.13 9.25
CA ALA A 621 -8.32 15.21 9.84
C ALA A 621 -8.29 15.10 11.38
N LEU A 622 -8.51 13.89 11.90
CA LEU A 622 -8.41 13.65 13.34
C LEU A 622 -6.99 13.85 13.87
N ILE A 623 -5.96 13.43 13.12
CA ILE A 623 -4.56 13.71 13.48
C ILE A 623 -4.30 15.22 13.54
N GLN A 624 -4.87 15.99 12.61
CA GLN A 624 -4.68 17.45 12.54
C GLN A 624 -5.43 18.20 13.65
N SER A 625 -6.65 17.76 14.01
CA SER A 625 -7.51 18.45 14.98
C SER A 625 -7.35 17.94 16.41
N HIS A 626 -6.66 16.81 16.61
CA HIS A 626 -6.46 16.24 17.93
C HIS A 626 -5.13 16.68 18.53
N PHE A 627 -5.22 17.32 19.69
CA PHE A 627 -4.07 17.75 20.47
C PHE A 627 -3.87 16.81 21.65
N VAL A 628 -2.63 16.40 21.88
CA VAL A 628 -2.22 15.74 23.11
C VAL A 628 -1.38 16.72 23.89
N LEU A 629 -1.91 17.10 25.04
CA LEU A 629 -1.28 18.02 25.96
C LEU A 629 -0.71 17.23 27.12
N SER A 630 0.40 17.72 27.68
CA SER A 630 0.88 17.24 28.99
C SER A 630 -0.23 17.44 30.03
N SER A 631 -0.32 16.55 31.02
CA SER A 631 -1.29 16.61 32.13
C SER A 631 -1.38 18.00 32.80
N ASN A 632 -0.28 18.74 32.87
CA ASN A 632 -0.22 20.09 33.46
C ASN A 632 -0.99 21.18 32.67
N HIS A 633 -1.43 20.88 31.44
CA HIS A 633 -2.08 21.83 30.53
C HIS A 633 -3.44 21.33 30.02
N ALA A 634 -4.01 20.28 30.63
CA ALA A 634 -5.20 19.58 30.14
C ALA A 634 -6.53 20.37 30.24
N GLN A 635 -6.50 21.65 30.60
CA GLN A 635 -7.68 22.52 30.63
C GLN A 635 -7.65 23.59 29.52
N GLN A 636 -7.79 23.19 28.26
CA GLN A 636 -8.36 24.09 27.24
C GLN A 636 -9.28 23.30 26.31
N LYS A 637 -10.52 23.79 26.15
CA LYS A 637 -11.54 23.18 25.30
C LYS A 637 -11.10 23.22 23.84
N PRO A 638 -11.26 22.13 23.06
CA PRO A 638 -10.98 22.13 21.63
C PRO A 638 -11.95 23.07 20.88
N ARG A 639 -11.45 23.72 19.82
CA ARG A 639 -12.28 24.40 18.80
C ARG A 639 -12.80 23.41 17.78
#